data_AF-A0A8C6ZAX3-F1
#
_entry.id   AF-A0A8C6ZAX3-F1
#
_cell.length_a   1.000
_cell.length_b   1.000
_cell.length_c   1.000
_cell.angle_alpha   90.00
_cell.angle_beta   90.00
_cell.angle_gamma   90.00
#
_symmetry.space_group_name_H-M   'P 1'
#
loop_
_entity.id
_entity.type
_entity.pdbx_description
1 polymer ?
#
loop_
_entity_poly.entity_id
_entity_poly.type
_entity_poly.pdbx_seq_one_letter_code
_entity_poly.pdbx_strand_id
1 'polypeptide(L)'
;VSCNASGYSESRLLQNSNESELDIAEDLRRKLHQAKKEKLDITIKHNQDLSSYESQIAKLRSEVEKGEAVRQSLEYELAIARKDAGLKRYAAEEKLSDANKRLEQLQALNENLQQKVAETEKMFHVAQQKWKEQQQRLTSDLEEKDDILRTCNNEYELLLKERLRLESVLQEQNNTLQNMHKKMKDMELEHNGCSELLRRQASELEYCSEREERLKKEIETATIRIKKLEENIEAERAAHLESKFNSEIIQLRIRDLEGALQVEKASQAEALSNLEMIKKEFKEVENAYEREKRNAQENLEKLNILEREYFSTNKQLNEEIEEKKKIITDLSERLWDNEKSFKEVQNELAMAKKHQAFLTETCENNTRELELLLDSFAMSGQRTAGTCKDKDKPPSPSVVLETLRCTLTDYQNKLEDTSNELGKIKALYEMMSIELEVSKEKIRSQSQDLKDAQDNLADANKELNHLHTKCVDRDTLIGTLKMELQKVLQCWEKEKVRATESENEIQKLTRAYQKDMEEKLTFLHNLYQHLVAGCVLIKQPEGILDRFSWPELCAVLQENVDALILDLSRANEKISHLEYVCKNKSDTMKELQQTQEDAFNKMAEQMKVQEGCWEKQKKDLEQQYSGLLGEVHARAQVRGLYWSCGVLNCFSIVNI
;
A
#
# COMPACT_ATOMS: atom_id res chain seq x y z
N VAL A 1 134.84 178.79 15.72
CA VAL A 1 135.85 178.47 16.75
C VAL A 1 136.83 177.49 16.12
N SER A 2 138.04 177.85 15.71
CA SER A 2 138.78 179.13 15.84
C SER A 2 138.77 179.75 17.24
N CYS A 3 139.02 178.88 18.22
CA CYS A 3 139.83 179.07 19.42
C CYS A 3 140.44 177.67 19.63
N ASN A 4 141.72 177.34 19.77
CA ASN A 4 143.02 178.02 19.86
C ASN A 4 143.15 179.54 19.63
N ALA A 5 143.83 180.28 20.50
CA ALA A 5 144.36 179.92 21.83
C ALA A 5 144.79 181.15 22.64
N SER A 6 144.64 181.12 23.96
CA SER A 6 145.50 181.78 24.96
C SER A 6 145.04 181.39 26.38
N GLY A 7 145.90 181.18 27.38
CA GLY A 7 147.34 180.91 27.38
C GLY A 7 147.62 179.79 28.41
N TYR A 8 148.84 179.49 28.85
CA TYR A 8 150.20 179.98 28.55
C TYR A 8 151.03 178.74 28.15
N SER A 9 152.21 178.78 27.50
CA SER A 9 153.27 179.80 27.43
C SER A 9 154.14 179.62 26.16
N GLU A 10 154.71 180.73 25.65
CA GLU A 10 155.89 180.80 24.72
C GLU A 10 155.79 180.17 23.31
N SER A 11 156.42 180.70 22.23
CA SER A 11 156.76 182.10 21.91
C SER A 11 157.14 182.28 20.40
N ARG A 12 156.38 183.13 19.68
CA ARG A 12 156.79 183.99 18.53
C ARG A 12 157.21 183.41 17.13
N LEU A 13 156.66 184.08 16.09
CA LEU A 13 157.15 184.38 14.71
C LEU A 13 156.77 183.48 13.49
N LEU A 14 156.01 184.11 12.56
CA LEU A 14 156.07 184.08 11.06
C LEU A 14 155.87 182.74 10.29
N GLN A 15 155.40 182.68 9.03
CA GLN A 15 154.47 183.52 8.22
C GLN A 15 154.08 182.74 6.92
N ASN A 16 152.80 182.82 6.49
CA ASN A 16 152.19 182.26 5.25
C ASN A 16 151.99 180.73 5.14
N SER A 17 150.96 180.35 4.34
CA SER A 17 150.47 178.99 3.99
C SER A 17 149.67 178.21 5.07
N ASN A 18 148.36 178.04 4.83
CA ASN A 18 147.58 176.79 5.01
C ASN A 18 146.06 177.06 4.80
N GLU A 19 145.47 176.54 3.72
CA GLU A 19 144.07 176.82 3.35
C GLU A 19 143.28 175.56 2.89
N SER A 20 143.87 174.36 2.94
CA SER A 20 143.31 173.15 2.31
C SER A 20 142.90 171.99 3.25
N GLU A 21 143.34 171.96 4.52
CA GLU A 21 143.15 170.78 5.38
C GLU A 21 141.74 170.67 6.02
N LEU A 22 140.97 171.76 6.04
CA LEU A 22 139.72 171.85 6.80
C LEU A 22 138.54 171.10 6.15
N ASP A 23 138.51 170.98 4.82
CA ASP A 23 137.34 170.46 4.08
C ASP A 23 137.21 168.93 4.14
N ILE A 24 138.35 168.22 4.19
CA ILE A 24 138.42 166.74 4.21
C ILE A 24 137.80 166.16 5.51
N ALA A 25 138.02 166.83 6.64
CA ALA A 25 137.54 166.38 7.95
C ALA A 25 136.02 166.49 8.11
N GLU A 26 135.37 167.36 7.33
CA GLU A 26 133.93 167.57 7.37
C GLU A 26 133.18 166.49 6.55
N ASP A 27 133.72 166.11 5.38
CA ASP A 27 133.16 165.06 4.52
C ASP A 27 133.20 163.66 5.17
N LEU A 28 134.30 163.26 5.80
CA LEU A 28 134.38 162.00 6.55
C LEU A 28 133.33 161.93 7.68
N ARG A 29 133.02 163.07 8.31
CA ARG A 29 132.00 163.16 9.36
C ARG A 29 130.59 162.96 8.78
N ARG A 30 130.30 163.54 7.60
CA ARG A 30 129.05 163.30 6.86
C ARG A 30 128.90 161.82 6.47
N LYS A 31 129.95 161.21 5.92
CA LYS A 31 129.98 159.78 5.53
C LYS A 31 129.74 158.86 6.73
N LEU A 32 130.32 159.14 7.89
CA LEU A 32 130.06 158.38 9.12
C LEU A 32 128.60 158.53 9.61
N HIS A 33 128.02 159.73 9.54
CA HIS A 33 126.61 159.94 9.87
C HIS A 33 125.67 159.24 8.88
N GLN A 34 125.98 159.27 7.59
CA GLN A 34 125.22 158.57 6.55
C GLN A 34 125.25 157.05 6.76
N ALA A 35 126.43 156.45 6.96
CA ALA A 35 126.55 155.02 7.23
C ALA A 35 125.88 154.58 8.55
N LYS A 36 125.90 155.44 9.58
CA LYS A 36 125.13 155.21 10.83
C LYS A 36 123.63 155.26 10.60
N LYS A 37 123.15 156.19 9.77
CA LYS A 37 121.74 156.30 9.38
C LYS A 37 121.32 155.06 8.57
N GLU A 38 122.08 154.69 7.54
CA GLU A 38 121.83 153.49 6.74
C GLU A 38 121.79 152.22 7.60
N LYS A 39 122.71 152.07 8.55
CA LYS A 39 122.65 150.96 9.52
C LYS A 39 121.38 151.00 10.37
N LEU A 40 120.95 152.18 10.83
CA LEU A 40 119.71 152.33 11.59
C LEU A 40 118.48 151.98 10.74
N ASP A 41 118.40 152.50 9.52
CA ASP A 41 117.31 152.26 8.56
C ASP A 41 117.23 150.76 8.17
N ILE A 42 118.37 150.09 7.97
CA ILE A 42 118.46 148.64 7.77
C ILE A 42 117.98 147.87 9.03
N THR A 43 118.34 148.34 10.23
CA THR A 43 117.92 147.69 11.48
C THR A 43 116.41 147.86 11.72
N ILE A 44 115.86 149.05 11.46
CA ILE A 44 114.43 149.33 11.53
C ILE A 44 113.68 148.45 10.53
N LYS A 45 114.14 148.38 9.28
CA LYS A 45 113.54 147.50 8.27
C LYS A 45 113.61 146.03 8.67
N HIS A 46 114.77 145.54 9.14
CA HIS A 46 114.91 144.16 9.58
C HIS A 46 113.97 143.82 10.75
N ASN A 47 113.77 144.74 11.70
CA ASN A 47 112.83 144.56 12.81
C ASN A 47 111.36 144.61 12.35
N GLN A 48 111.03 145.42 11.34
CA GLN A 48 109.70 145.45 10.72
C GLN A 48 109.43 144.14 9.95
N ASP A 49 110.40 143.67 9.16
CA ASP A 49 110.35 142.40 8.44
C ASP A 49 110.21 141.23 9.43
N LEU A 50 111.02 141.18 10.50
CA LEU A 50 110.91 140.19 11.58
C LEU A 50 109.53 140.20 12.24
N SER A 51 109.03 141.35 12.68
CA SER A 51 107.71 141.46 13.31
C SER A 51 106.58 141.04 12.38
N SER A 52 106.71 141.32 11.07
CA SER A 52 105.79 140.83 10.04
C SER A 52 105.84 139.30 9.91
N TYR A 53 107.03 138.68 9.88
CA TYR A 53 107.16 137.22 9.84
C TYR A 53 106.69 136.55 11.13
N GLU A 54 106.97 137.13 12.30
CA GLU A 54 106.46 136.64 13.60
C GLU A 54 104.93 136.69 13.66
N SER A 55 104.32 137.77 13.17
CA SER A 55 102.86 137.88 13.06
C SER A 55 102.26 136.85 12.10
N GLN A 56 102.92 136.61 10.95
CA GLN A 56 102.51 135.56 10.01
C GLN A 56 102.67 134.15 10.61
N ILE A 57 103.75 133.88 11.33
CA ILE A 57 103.98 132.60 12.03
C ILE A 57 102.95 132.39 13.13
N ALA A 58 102.62 133.42 13.92
CA ALA A 58 101.57 133.34 14.95
C ALA A 58 100.19 133.07 14.34
N LYS A 59 99.86 133.73 13.20
CA LYS A 59 98.63 133.47 12.46
C LYS A 59 98.58 132.02 11.94
N LEU A 60 99.64 131.56 11.27
CA LEU A 60 99.74 130.19 10.74
C LEU A 60 99.65 129.13 11.83
N ARG A 61 100.27 129.36 13.01
CA ARG A 61 100.10 128.48 14.19
C ARG A 61 98.63 128.42 14.63
N SER A 62 97.95 129.56 14.76
CA SER A 62 96.53 129.59 15.13
C SER A 62 95.64 128.93 14.08
N GLU A 63 95.99 129.01 12.79
CA GLU A 63 95.27 128.32 11.70
C GLU A 63 95.50 126.80 11.73
N VAL A 64 96.71 126.34 12.03
CA VAL A 64 97.02 124.92 12.27
C VAL A 64 96.32 124.38 13.52
N GLU A 65 96.34 125.11 14.64
CA GLU A 65 95.65 124.74 15.88
C GLU A 65 94.13 124.62 15.69
N LYS A 66 93.51 125.52 14.91
CA LYS A 66 92.09 125.44 14.53
C LYS A 66 91.83 124.25 13.60
N GLY A 67 92.68 124.01 12.61
CA GLY A 67 92.56 122.85 11.72
C GLY A 67 92.68 121.53 12.47
N GLU A 68 93.58 121.45 13.44
CA GLU A 68 93.79 120.30 14.31
C GLU A 68 92.60 120.07 15.25
N ALA A 69 92.04 121.12 15.86
CA ALA A 69 90.81 121.01 16.66
C ALA A 69 89.61 120.54 15.82
N VAL A 70 89.47 121.02 14.58
CA VAL A 70 88.44 120.54 13.65
C VAL A 70 88.68 119.08 13.25
N ARG A 71 89.93 118.68 12.98
CA ARG A 71 90.29 117.28 12.70
C ARG A 71 89.89 116.36 13.86
N GLN A 72 90.21 116.75 15.09
CA GLN A 72 89.84 115.99 16.29
C GLN A 72 88.32 115.89 16.49
N SER A 73 87.55 116.97 16.23
CA SER A 73 86.08 116.93 16.27
C SER A 73 85.51 115.96 15.22
N LEU A 74 85.98 116.05 13.97
CA LEU A 74 85.54 115.18 12.89
C LEU A 74 85.92 113.72 13.12
N GLU A 75 87.09 113.44 13.73
CA GLU A 75 87.48 112.07 14.10
C GLU A 75 86.62 111.50 15.22
N TYR A 76 86.21 112.32 16.20
CA TYR A 76 85.27 111.95 17.25
C TYR A 76 83.85 111.70 16.68
N GLU A 77 83.35 112.59 15.82
CA GLU A 77 82.07 112.44 15.12
C GLU A 77 82.06 111.18 14.23
N LEU A 78 83.15 110.90 13.50
CA LEU A 78 83.32 109.68 12.72
C LEU A 78 83.38 108.43 13.62
N ALA A 79 83.97 108.51 14.82
CA ALA A 79 83.98 107.41 15.77
C ALA A 79 82.56 107.11 16.31
N ILE A 80 81.77 108.13 16.63
CA ILE A 80 80.35 107.99 16.99
C ILE A 80 79.57 107.38 15.81
N ALA A 81 79.67 107.96 14.61
CA ALA A 81 78.94 107.51 13.45
C ALA A 81 79.25 106.04 13.09
N ARG A 82 80.52 105.61 13.23
CA ARG A 82 80.95 104.21 13.08
C ARG A 82 80.37 103.30 14.17
N LYS A 83 80.35 103.73 15.43
CA LYS A 83 79.74 102.99 16.54
C LYS A 83 78.24 102.79 16.32
N ASP A 84 77.53 103.86 15.96
CA ASP A 84 76.08 103.83 15.76
C ASP A 84 75.67 103.05 14.51
N ALA A 85 76.46 103.14 13.43
CA ALA A 85 76.29 102.27 12.26
C ALA A 85 76.56 100.80 12.62
N GLY A 86 77.57 100.52 13.46
CA GLY A 86 77.85 99.19 13.98
C GLY A 86 76.69 98.62 14.79
N LEU A 87 76.15 99.39 15.74
CA LEU A 87 74.97 99.00 16.54
C LEU A 87 73.73 98.76 15.66
N LYS A 88 73.47 99.64 14.68
CA LYS A 88 72.37 99.47 13.72
C LYS A 88 72.54 98.21 12.85
N ARG A 89 73.78 97.89 12.44
CA ARG A 89 74.10 96.65 11.71
C ARG A 89 73.85 95.42 12.58
N TYR A 90 74.37 95.36 13.80
CA TYR A 90 74.13 94.22 14.70
C TYR A 90 72.64 94.02 15.00
N ALA A 91 71.88 95.09 15.25
CA ALA A 91 70.43 95.02 15.46
C ALA A 91 69.63 94.63 14.19
N ALA A 92 70.22 94.75 12.99
CA ALA A 92 69.65 94.23 11.75
C ALA A 92 70.02 92.76 11.52
N GLU A 93 71.26 92.37 11.83
CA GLU A 93 71.75 90.98 11.78
C GLU A 93 71.01 90.07 12.78
N GLU A 94 70.74 90.56 13.99
CA GLU A 94 69.92 89.87 15.00
C GLU A 94 68.48 89.64 14.50
N LYS A 95 67.83 90.69 13.98
CA LYS A 95 66.49 90.59 13.39
C LYS A 95 66.43 89.65 12.17
N LEU A 96 67.48 89.63 11.35
CA LEU A 96 67.60 88.73 10.21
C LEU A 96 67.84 87.28 10.68
N SER A 97 68.65 87.07 11.71
CA SER A 97 68.83 85.76 12.35
C SER A 97 67.50 85.21 12.90
N ASP A 98 66.71 86.04 13.59
CA ASP A 98 65.41 85.65 14.12
C ASP A 98 64.35 85.46 13.02
N ALA A 99 64.39 86.23 11.93
CA ALA A 99 63.55 86.00 10.76
C ALA A 99 63.88 84.67 10.09
N ASN A 100 65.17 84.32 9.95
CA ASN A 100 65.60 83.04 9.37
C ASN A 100 65.18 81.86 10.25
N LYS A 101 65.37 81.91 11.58
CA LYS A 101 64.88 80.86 12.51
C LYS A 101 63.37 80.65 12.38
N ARG A 102 62.58 81.71 12.23
CA ARG A 102 61.13 81.63 12.00
C ARG A 102 60.79 81.02 10.64
N LEU A 103 61.56 81.33 9.60
CA LEU A 103 61.39 80.74 8.26
C LEU A 103 61.70 79.24 8.29
N GLU A 104 62.78 78.81 8.94
CA GLU A 104 63.14 77.40 9.15
C GLU A 104 62.04 76.65 9.92
N GLN A 105 61.50 77.24 10.98
CA GLN A 105 60.38 76.68 11.75
C GLN A 105 59.10 76.55 10.92
N LEU A 106 58.77 77.57 10.11
CA LEU A 106 57.60 77.54 9.23
C LEU A 106 57.77 76.53 8.08
N GLN A 107 58.98 76.38 7.54
CA GLN A 107 59.29 75.37 6.53
C GLN A 107 59.12 73.96 7.11
N ALA A 108 59.72 73.66 8.26
CA ALA A 108 59.59 72.36 8.91
C ALA A 108 58.13 72.03 9.30
N LEU A 109 57.36 73.04 9.71
CA LEU A 109 55.91 72.90 9.95
C LEU A 109 55.15 72.60 8.65
N ASN A 110 55.45 73.31 7.55
CA ASN A 110 54.83 73.07 6.25
C ASN A 110 55.16 71.67 5.71
N GLU A 111 56.41 71.21 5.82
CA GLU A 111 56.82 69.85 5.45
C GLU A 111 56.06 68.80 6.28
N ASN A 112 55.90 69.01 7.60
CA ASN A 112 55.11 68.14 8.46
C ASN A 112 53.61 68.10 8.10
N LEU A 113 53.04 69.24 7.70
CA LEU A 113 51.65 69.33 7.22
C LEU A 113 51.48 68.64 5.86
N GLN A 114 52.41 68.83 4.92
CA GLN A 114 52.41 68.14 3.63
C GLN A 114 52.52 66.61 3.79
N GLN A 115 53.36 66.14 4.71
CA GLN A 115 53.42 64.72 5.06
C GLN A 115 52.07 64.20 5.58
N LYS A 116 51.44 64.91 6.53
CA LYS A 116 50.12 64.53 7.09
C LYS A 116 49.00 64.53 6.03
N VAL A 117 49.04 65.47 5.09
CA VAL A 117 48.11 65.46 3.93
C VAL A 117 48.35 64.20 3.09
N ALA A 118 49.59 63.92 2.67
CA ALA A 118 49.91 62.74 1.87
C ALA A 118 49.63 61.40 2.60
N GLU A 119 49.72 61.36 3.94
CA GLU A 119 49.33 60.20 4.75
C GLU A 119 47.81 60.03 4.85
N THR A 120 47.07 61.13 5.06
CA THR A 120 45.59 61.08 5.12
C THR A 120 44.95 60.81 3.76
N GLU A 121 45.52 61.32 2.65
CA GLU A 121 45.13 60.95 1.28
C GLU A 121 45.32 59.46 0.99
N LYS A 122 46.47 58.89 1.41
CA LYS A 122 46.72 57.43 1.29
C LYS A 122 45.71 56.62 2.11
N MET A 123 45.44 57.01 3.35
CA MET A 123 44.44 56.35 4.20
C MET A 123 43.04 56.45 3.60
N PHE A 124 42.66 57.61 3.06
CA PHE A 124 41.39 57.82 2.38
C PHE A 124 41.25 56.94 1.13
N HIS A 125 42.27 56.87 0.27
CA HIS A 125 42.24 55.98 -0.90
C HIS A 125 42.16 54.49 -0.51
N VAL A 126 42.89 54.05 0.52
CA VAL A 126 42.79 52.67 1.02
C VAL A 126 41.38 52.38 1.58
N ALA A 127 40.78 53.31 2.31
CA ALA A 127 39.41 53.17 2.79
C ALA A 127 38.39 53.14 1.62
N GLN A 128 38.57 53.99 0.63
CA GLN A 128 37.71 54.07 -0.56
C GLN A 128 37.75 52.77 -1.39
N GLN A 129 38.93 52.15 -1.57
CA GLN A 129 39.04 50.87 -2.27
C GLN A 129 38.41 49.73 -1.46
N LYS A 130 38.69 49.63 -0.15
CA LYS A 130 38.05 48.64 0.72
C LYS A 130 36.52 48.73 0.72
N TRP A 131 35.97 49.96 0.69
CA TRP A 131 34.53 50.17 0.59
C TRP A 131 33.97 49.69 -0.76
N LYS A 132 34.65 49.95 -1.88
CA LYS A 132 34.27 49.41 -3.21
C LYS A 132 34.34 47.87 -3.24
N GLU A 133 35.39 47.27 -2.69
CA GLU A 133 35.53 45.81 -2.58
C GLU A 133 34.44 45.19 -1.70
N GLN A 134 33.98 45.89 -0.66
CA GLN A 134 32.84 45.47 0.17
C GLN A 134 31.52 45.60 -0.59
N GLN A 135 31.30 46.71 -1.30
CA GLN A 135 30.12 46.89 -2.14
C GLN A 135 30.03 45.81 -3.23
N GLN A 136 31.13 45.54 -3.95
CA GLN A 136 31.18 44.50 -4.99
C GLN A 136 30.93 43.10 -4.44
N ARG A 137 31.45 42.76 -3.26
CA ARG A 137 31.12 41.50 -2.58
C ARG A 137 29.63 41.42 -2.25
N LEU A 138 29.05 42.45 -1.62
CA LEU A 138 27.63 42.46 -1.30
C LEU A 138 26.72 42.38 -2.54
N THR A 139 27.12 42.97 -3.67
CA THR A 139 26.43 42.79 -4.95
C THR A 139 26.52 41.33 -5.45
N SER A 140 27.73 40.74 -5.45
CA SER A 140 27.92 39.34 -5.85
C SER A 140 27.19 38.34 -4.94
N ASP A 141 27.16 38.61 -3.63
CA ASP A 141 26.45 37.81 -2.64
C ASP A 141 24.92 37.86 -2.89
N LEU A 142 24.38 39.04 -3.24
CA LEU A 142 22.97 39.22 -3.60
C LEU A 142 22.62 38.52 -4.92
N GLU A 143 23.47 38.64 -5.95
CA GLU A 143 23.30 37.94 -7.22
C GLU A 143 23.29 36.42 -7.04
N GLU A 144 24.16 35.86 -6.18
CA GLU A 144 24.13 34.44 -5.80
C GLU A 144 22.80 34.07 -5.09
N LYS A 145 22.29 34.90 -4.17
CA LYS A 145 21.00 34.63 -3.51
C LYS A 145 19.82 34.69 -4.47
N ASP A 146 19.80 35.62 -5.42
CA ASP A 146 18.75 35.69 -6.44
C ASP A 146 18.80 34.50 -7.42
N ASP A 147 19.99 34.00 -7.77
CA ASP A 147 20.16 32.78 -8.57
C ASP A 147 19.71 31.52 -7.81
N ILE A 148 20.01 31.41 -6.51
CA ILE A 148 19.53 30.34 -5.63
C ILE A 148 17.99 30.41 -5.50
N LEU A 149 17.41 31.59 -5.22
CA LEU A 149 15.97 31.77 -5.11
C LEU A 149 15.24 31.39 -6.40
N ARG A 150 15.78 31.80 -7.56
CA ARG A 150 15.24 31.44 -8.89
C ARG A 150 15.29 29.93 -9.12
N THR A 151 16.37 29.27 -8.68
CA THR A 151 16.53 27.81 -8.79
C THR A 151 15.53 27.07 -7.91
N CYS A 152 15.44 27.40 -6.61
CA CYS A 152 14.47 26.80 -5.69
C CYS A 152 13.01 27.05 -6.10
N ASN A 153 12.70 28.21 -6.70
CA ASN A 153 11.36 28.48 -7.22
C ASN A 153 11.03 27.61 -8.46
N ASN A 154 12.00 27.36 -9.34
CA ASN A 154 11.84 26.44 -10.47
C ASN A 154 11.64 24.98 -10.00
N GLU A 155 12.37 24.54 -8.98
CA GLU A 155 12.19 23.22 -8.35
C GLU A 155 10.81 23.09 -7.69
N TYR A 156 10.37 24.11 -6.95
CA TYR A 156 9.02 24.18 -6.37
C TYR A 156 7.93 24.07 -7.45
N GLU A 157 8.08 24.80 -8.56
CA GLU A 157 7.16 24.76 -9.70
C GLU A 157 7.12 23.40 -10.41
N LEU A 158 8.22 22.64 -10.41
CA LEU A 158 8.25 21.27 -10.94
C LEU A 158 7.58 20.29 -9.97
N LEU A 159 7.88 20.38 -8.67
CA LEU A 159 7.24 19.57 -7.62
C LEU A 159 5.72 19.82 -7.53
N LEU A 160 5.28 21.06 -7.73
CA LEU A 160 3.86 21.44 -7.78
C LEU A 160 3.14 20.77 -8.96
N LYS A 161 3.75 20.77 -10.15
CA LYS A 161 3.21 20.09 -11.35
C LYS A 161 3.16 18.57 -11.16
N GLU A 162 4.20 17.98 -10.58
CA GLU A 162 4.22 16.54 -10.29
C GLU A 162 3.18 16.14 -9.23
N ARG A 163 3.00 16.95 -8.18
CA ARG A 163 1.93 16.74 -7.18
C ARG A 163 0.54 16.72 -7.83
N LEU A 164 0.24 17.70 -8.69
CA LEU A 164 -1.03 17.78 -9.42
C LEU A 164 -1.22 16.59 -10.38
N ARG A 165 -0.13 16.12 -11.03
CA ARG A 165 -0.15 14.91 -11.87
C ARG A 165 -0.49 13.66 -11.06
N LEU A 166 0.14 13.47 -9.90
CA LEU A 166 -0.11 12.36 -8.99
C LEU A 166 -1.54 12.40 -8.40
N GLU A 167 -2.03 13.58 -8.04
CA GLU A 167 -3.39 13.80 -7.56
C GLU A 167 -4.44 13.42 -8.63
N SER A 168 -4.21 13.78 -9.89
CA SER A 168 -5.04 13.34 -11.02
C SER A 168 -5.05 11.81 -11.20
N VAL A 169 -3.89 11.16 -11.08
CA VAL A 169 -3.78 9.69 -11.20
C VAL A 169 -4.47 9.00 -10.02
N LEU A 170 -4.33 9.50 -8.79
CA LEU A 170 -5.02 8.96 -7.62
C LEU A 170 -6.54 9.06 -7.77
N GLN A 171 -7.05 10.15 -8.32
CA GLN A 171 -8.48 10.31 -8.59
C GLN A 171 -8.99 9.35 -9.69
N GLU A 172 -8.20 9.12 -10.74
CA GLU A 172 -8.52 8.12 -11.77
C GLU A 172 -8.53 6.68 -11.21
N GLN A 173 -7.56 6.33 -10.35
CA GLN A 173 -7.53 5.03 -9.67
C GLN A 173 -8.70 4.86 -8.69
N ASN A 174 -9.06 5.90 -7.93
CA ASN A 174 -10.24 5.91 -7.06
C ASN A 174 -11.53 5.67 -7.87
N ASN A 175 -11.73 6.38 -8.98
CA ASN A 175 -12.86 6.17 -9.89
C ASN A 175 -12.87 4.74 -10.46
N THR A 176 -11.70 4.18 -10.78
CA THR A 176 -11.56 2.80 -11.28
C THR A 176 -11.95 1.78 -10.21
N LEU A 177 -11.47 1.95 -8.97
CA LEU A 177 -11.81 1.10 -7.82
C LEU A 177 -13.31 1.15 -7.49
N GLN A 178 -13.94 2.34 -7.53
CA GLN A 178 -15.39 2.48 -7.34
C GLN A 178 -16.19 1.72 -8.41
N ASN A 179 -15.76 1.81 -9.68
CA ASN A 179 -16.37 1.05 -10.78
C ASN A 179 -16.17 -0.47 -10.64
N MET A 180 -14.99 -0.93 -10.20
CA MET A 180 -14.75 -2.36 -9.93
C MET A 180 -15.59 -2.87 -8.75
N HIS A 181 -15.64 -2.11 -7.65
CA HIS A 181 -16.46 -2.44 -6.47
C HIS A 181 -17.96 -2.47 -6.80
N LYS A 182 -18.45 -1.61 -7.70
CA LYS A 182 -19.82 -1.72 -8.22
C LYS A 182 -20.02 -3.03 -8.97
N LYS A 183 -19.19 -3.34 -9.97
CA LYS A 183 -19.27 -4.59 -10.74
C LYS A 183 -19.17 -5.83 -9.87
N MET A 184 -18.38 -5.79 -8.80
CA MET A 184 -18.26 -6.86 -7.82
C MET A 184 -19.58 -7.11 -7.08
N LYS A 185 -20.27 -6.05 -6.64
CA LYS A 185 -21.61 -6.15 -6.02
C LYS A 185 -22.68 -6.62 -7.00
N ASP A 186 -22.66 -6.12 -8.23
CA ASP A 186 -23.59 -6.55 -9.27
C ASP A 186 -23.43 -8.08 -9.53
N MET A 187 -22.18 -8.56 -9.64
CA MET A 187 -21.84 -9.98 -9.80
C MET A 187 -22.14 -10.84 -8.56
N GLU A 188 -21.99 -10.29 -7.34
CA GLU A 188 -22.35 -10.97 -6.09
C GLU A 188 -23.87 -11.18 -5.99
N LEU A 189 -24.67 -10.19 -6.42
CA LEU A 189 -26.13 -10.31 -6.52
C LEU A 189 -26.55 -11.36 -7.54
N GLU A 190 -25.93 -11.38 -8.73
CA GLU A 190 -26.16 -12.43 -9.75
C GLU A 190 -25.80 -13.83 -9.23
N HIS A 191 -24.63 -13.98 -8.61
CA HIS A 191 -24.19 -15.24 -8.00
C HIS A 191 -25.18 -15.74 -6.93
N ASN A 192 -25.66 -14.85 -6.07
CA ASN A 192 -26.63 -15.19 -5.02
C ASN A 192 -27.99 -15.60 -5.62
N GLY A 193 -28.45 -14.92 -6.68
CA GLY A 193 -29.64 -15.32 -7.43
C GLY A 193 -29.52 -16.72 -8.05
N CYS A 194 -28.37 -17.02 -8.68
CA CYS A 194 -28.06 -18.36 -9.20
C CYS A 194 -27.98 -19.43 -8.09
N SER A 195 -27.39 -19.10 -6.94
CA SER A 195 -27.33 -19.99 -5.77
C SER A 195 -28.72 -20.32 -5.23
N GLU A 196 -29.65 -19.35 -5.17
CA GLU A 196 -31.03 -19.63 -4.79
C GLU A 196 -31.79 -20.45 -5.83
N LEU A 197 -31.56 -20.21 -7.14
CA LEU A 197 -32.20 -20.98 -8.21
C LEU A 197 -31.79 -22.45 -8.14
N LEU A 198 -30.49 -22.73 -8.00
CA LEU A 198 -29.96 -24.08 -7.80
C LEU A 198 -30.53 -24.74 -6.53
N ARG A 199 -30.70 -23.98 -5.44
CA ARG A 199 -31.30 -24.47 -4.19
C ARG A 199 -32.77 -24.86 -4.37
N ARG A 200 -33.55 -24.06 -5.11
CA ARG A 200 -34.95 -24.38 -5.47
C ARG A 200 -35.02 -25.66 -6.31
N GLN A 201 -34.20 -25.75 -7.37
CA GLN A 201 -34.13 -26.93 -8.23
C GLN A 201 -33.71 -28.20 -7.46
N ALA A 202 -32.77 -28.09 -6.52
CA ALA A 202 -32.38 -29.21 -5.67
C ALA A 202 -33.55 -29.74 -4.83
N SER A 203 -34.31 -28.85 -4.17
CA SER A 203 -35.51 -29.24 -3.39
C SER A 203 -36.66 -29.75 -4.26
N GLU A 204 -36.81 -29.25 -5.49
CA GLU A 204 -37.79 -29.79 -6.46
C GLU A 204 -37.42 -31.23 -6.90
N LEU A 205 -36.14 -31.51 -7.14
CA LEU A 205 -35.63 -32.85 -7.46
C LEU A 205 -35.74 -33.80 -6.27
N GLU A 206 -35.44 -33.33 -5.06
CA GLU A 206 -35.60 -34.08 -3.80
C GLU A 206 -37.05 -34.51 -3.59
N TYR A 207 -38.00 -33.57 -3.70
CA TYR A 207 -39.44 -33.86 -3.64
C TYR A 207 -39.91 -34.83 -4.75
N CYS A 208 -39.37 -34.72 -5.96
CA CYS A 208 -39.68 -35.65 -7.05
C CYS A 208 -39.17 -37.06 -6.75
N SER A 209 -37.96 -37.20 -6.20
CA SER A 209 -37.37 -38.46 -5.76
C SER A 209 -38.19 -39.10 -4.63
N GLU A 210 -38.59 -38.33 -3.60
CA GLU A 210 -39.49 -38.79 -2.55
C GLU A 210 -40.85 -39.26 -3.07
N ARG A 211 -41.34 -38.66 -4.17
CA ARG A 211 -42.60 -39.06 -4.81
C ARG A 211 -42.42 -40.34 -5.63
N GLU A 212 -41.34 -40.46 -6.39
CA GLU A 212 -41.01 -41.67 -7.16
C GLU A 212 -40.83 -42.89 -6.25
N GLU A 213 -40.06 -42.75 -5.17
CA GLU A 213 -39.79 -43.82 -4.21
C GLU A 213 -41.04 -44.23 -3.38
N ARG A 214 -42.05 -43.35 -3.27
CA ARG A 214 -43.40 -43.72 -2.78
C ARG A 214 -44.19 -44.51 -3.82
N LEU A 215 -44.30 -43.99 -5.05
CA LEU A 215 -45.02 -44.67 -6.15
C LEU A 215 -44.44 -46.06 -6.44
N LYS A 216 -43.12 -46.22 -6.35
CA LYS A 216 -42.42 -47.50 -6.49
C LYS A 216 -42.84 -48.52 -5.42
N LYS A 217 -42.99 -48.11 -4.16
CA LYS A 217 -43.51 -48.95 -3.07
C LYS A 217 -44.99 -49.31 -3.26
N GLU A 218 -45.78 -48.39 -3.79
CA GLU A 218 -47.19 -48.66 -4.16
C GLU A 218 -47.27 -49.68 -5.30
N ILE A 219 -46.43 -49.55 -6.35
CA ILE A 219 -46.33 -50.50 -7.46
C ILE A 219 -45.85 -51.88 -6.99
N GLU A 220 -44.85 -51.95 -6.11
CA GLU A 220 -44.37 -53.22 -5.56
C GLU A 220 -45.44 -53.90 -4.70
N THR A 221 -46.16 -53.13 -3.87
CA THR A 221 -47.32 -53.62 -3.09
C THR A 221 -48.44 -54.13 -4.01
N ALA A 222 -48.74 -53.42 -5.10
CA ALA A 222 -49.72 -53.84 -6.10
C ALA A 222 -49.26 -55.12 -6.84
N THR A 223 -47.97 -55.24 -7.15
CA THR A 223 -47.39 -56.41 -7.81
C THR A 223 -47.47 -57.66 -6.93
N ILE A 224 -47.19 -57.53 -5.61
CA ILE A 224 -47.38 -58.61 -4.63
C ILE A 224 -48.85 -59.02 -4.56
N ARG A 225 -49.78 -58.04 -4.59
CA ARG A 225 -51.22 -58.31 -4.59
C ARG A 225 -51.70 -59.00 -5.87
N ILE A 226 -51.14 -58.65 -7.04
CA ILE A 226 -51.43 -59.31 -8.31
C ILE A 226 -50.98 -60.77 -8.26
N LYS A 227 -49.73 -61.05 -7.86
CA LYS A 227 -49.21 -62.42 -7.71
C LYS A 227 -50.10 -63.28 -6.81
N LYS A 228 -50.54 -62.75 -5.67
CA LYS A 228 -51.45 -63.47 -4.76
C LYS A 228 -52.84 -63.73 -5.38
N LEU A 229 -53.32 -62.87 -6.28
CA LEU A 229 -54.56 -63.12 -7.02
C LEU A 229 -54.35 -64.16 -8.13
N GLU A 230 -53.19 -64.16 -8.80
CA GLU A 230 -52.81 -65.18 -9.79
C GLU A 230 -52.67 -66.57 -9.13
N GLU A 231 -52.01 -66.65 -7.97
CA GLU A 231 -51.91 -67.85 -7.11
C GLU A 231 -53.30 -68.37 -6.70
N ASN A 232 -54.19 -67.49 -6.25
CA ASN A 232 -55.57 -67.85 -5.91
C ASN A 232 -56.36 -68.37 -7.13
N ILE A 233 -56.25 -67.71 -8.28
CA ILE A 233 -56.95 -68.10 -9.52
C ILE A 233 -56.46 -69.47 -10.01
N GLU A 234 -55.16 -69.76 -9.90
CA GLU A 234 -54.63 -71.08 -10.28
C GLU A 234 -55.04 -72.18 -9.27
N ALA A 235 -55.14 -71.85 -7.99
CA ALA A 235 -55.72 -72.76 -6.99
C ALA A 235 -57.22 -73.05 -7.26
N GLU A 236 -58.01 -72.03 -7.63
CA GLU A 236 -59.40 -72.22 -8.04
C GLU A 236 -59.53 -73.06 -9.33
N ARG A 237 -58.65 -72.84 -10.31
CA ARG A 237 -58.57 -73.68 -11.53
C ARG A 237 -58.26 -75.14 -11.20
N ALA A 238 -57.28 -75.38 -10.33
CA ALA A 238 -56.92 -76.73 -9.89
C ALA A 238 -58.09 -77.42 -9.17
N ALA A 239 -58.73 -76.74 -8.21
CA ALA A 239 -59.90 -77.26 -7.50
C ALA A 239 -61.11 -77.51 -8.44
N HIS A 240 -61.32 -76.66 -9.44
CA HIS A 240 -62.35 -76.87 -10.46
C HIS A 240 -62.04 -78.07 -11.36
N LEU A 241 -60.78 -78.27 -11.76
CA LEU A 241 -60.36 -79.45 -12.53
C LEU A 241 -60.53 -80.74 -11.72
N GLU A 242 -60.13 -80.75 -10.45
CA GLU A 242 -60.36 -81.86 -9.51
C GLU A 242 -61.86 -82.16 -9.35
N SER A 243 -62.69 -81.13 -9.15
CA SER A 243 -64.15 -81.25 -9.07
C SER A 243 -64.75 -81.85 -10.35
N LYS A 244 -64.27 -81.40 -11.52
CA LYS A 244 -64.69 -81.93 -12.84
C LYS A 244 -64.32 -83.40 -13.00
N PHE A 245 -63.08 -83.80 -12.69
CA PHE A 245 -62.67 -85.21 -12.74
C PHE A 245 -63.48 -86.08 -11.77
N ASN A 246 -63.72 -85.61 -10.54
CA ASN A 246 -64.57 -86.31 -9.58
C ASN A 246 -66.02 -86.46 -10.09
N SER A 247 -66.58 -85.44 -10.77
CA SER A 247 -67.89 -85.54 -11.43
C SER A 247 -67.91 -86.55 -12.57
N GLU A 248 -66.86 -86.58 -13.41
CA GLU A 248 -66.73 -87.56 -14.50
C GLU A 248 -66.62 -89.00 -13.99
N ILE A 249 -65.87 -89.23 -12.90
CA ILE A 249 -65.78 -90.52 -12.21
C ILE A 249 -67.16 -90.95 -11.67
N ILE A 250 -67.92 -90.03 -11.06
CA ILE A 250 -69.28 -90.32 -10.58
C ILE A 250 -70.22 -90.66 -11.75
N GLN A 251 -70.16 -89.93 -12.87
CA GLN A 251 -70.98 -90.21 -14.06
C GLN A 251 -70.65 -91.56 -14.70
N LEU A 252 -69.37 -91.94 -14.76
CA LEU A 252 -68.96 -93.29 -15.19
C LEU A 252 -69.54 -94.34 -14.25
N ARG A 253 -69.44 -94.12 -12.92
CA ARG A 253 -69.94 -95.08 -11.93
C ARG A 253 -71.47 -95.24 -11.95
N ILE A 254 -72.22 -94.19 -12.25
CA ILE A 254 -73.67 -94.26 -12.47
C ILE A 254 -73.96 -95.13 -13.70
N ARG A 255 -73.25 -94.92 -14.83
CA ARG A 255 -73.42 -95.71 -16.06
C ARG A 255 -73.12 -97.20 -15.87
N ASP A 256 -72.10 -97.55 -15.08
CA ASP A 256 -71.80 -98.94 -14.71
C ASP A 256 -72.99 -99.58 -13.97
N LEU A 257 -73.56 -98.86 -12.99
CA LEU A 257 -74.66 -99.34 -12.17
C LEU A 257 -75.97 -99.44 -12.97
N GLU A 258 -76.21 -98.51 -13.90
CA GLU A 258 -77.33 -98.58 -14.85
C GLU A 258 -77.19 -99.80 -15.77
N GLY A 259 -75.98 -100.07 -16.30
CA GLY A 259 -75.69 -101.25 -17.11
C GLY A 259 -75.95 -102.56 -16.35
N ALA A 260 -75.43 -102.67 -15.12
CA ALA A 260 -75.69 -103.81 -14.25
C ALA A 260 -77.18 -104.00 -13.95
N LEU A 261 -77.91 -102.91 -13.68
CA LEU A 261 -79.36 -102.95 -13.42
C LEU A 261 -80.18 -103.45 -14.63
N GLN A 262 -79.76 -103.17 -15.86
CA GLN A 262 -80.44 -103.70 -17.05
C GLN A 262 -80.15 -105.20 -17.26
N VAL A 263 -78.94 -105.67 -16.95
CA VAL A 263 -78.60 -107.11 -16.97
C VAL A 263 -79.41 -107.87 -15.92
N GLU A 264 -79.51 -107.33 -14.70
CA GLU A 264 -80.31 -107.92 -13.63
C GLU A 264 -81.80 -108.02 -14.01
N LYS A 265 -82.37 -106.97 -14.61
CA LYS A 265 -83.75 -106.99 -15.13
C LYS A 265 -83.97 -108.03 -16.22
N ALA A 266 -83.00 -108.23 -17.11
CA ALA A 266 -83.07 -109.25 -18.15
C ALA A 266 -83.07 -110.66 -17.54
N SER A 267 -82.17 -110.91 -16.58
CA SER A 267 -82.12 -112.20 -15.85
C SER A 267 -83.39 -112.45 -15.02
N GLN A 268 -83.94 -111.41 -14.38
CA GLN A 268 -85.21 -111.49 -13.67
C GLN A 268 -86.38 -111.84 -14.60
N ALA A 269 -86.42 -111.27 -15.81
CA ALA A 269 -87.46 -111.58 -16.80
C ALA A 269 -87.35 -113.03 -17.32
N GLU A 270 -86.13 -113.53 -17.54
CA GLU A 270 -85.87 -114.93 -17.89
C GLU A 270 -86.31 -115.89 -16.77
N ALA A 271 -85.95 -115.58 -15.51
CA ALA A 271 -86.36 -116.36 -14.35
C ALA A 271 -87.88 -116.42 -14.18
N LEU A 272 -88.59 -115.30 -14.40
CA LEU A 272 -90.06 -115.25 -14.40
C LEU A 272 -90.67 -116.09 -15.53
N SER A 273 -90.10 -116.05 -16.74
CA SER A 273 -90.54 -116.88 -17.87
C SER A 273 -90.41 -118.38 -17.56
N ASN A 274 -89.28 -118.79 -16.97
CA ASN A 274 -89.04 -120.17 -16.57
C ASN A 274 -90.00 -120.63 -15.45
N LEU A 275 -90.32 -119.76 -14.49
CA LEU A 275 -91.28 -120.05 -13.43
C LEU A 275 -92.72 -120.22 -13.96
N GLU A 276 -93.13 -119.41 -14.94
CA GLU A 276 -94.46 -119.54 -15.57
C GLU A 276 -94.58 -120.85 -16.39
N MET A 277 -93.48 -121.34 -16.98
CA MET A 277 -93.45 -122.67 -17.62
C MET A 277 -93.67 -123.80 -16.61
N ILE A 278 -92.89 -123.84 -15.52
CA ILE A 278 -93.02 -124.86 -14.46
C ILE A 278 -94.44 -124.89 -13.88
N LYS A 279 -95.02 -123.70 -13.67
CA LYS A 279 -96.39 -123.50 -13.18
C LYS A 279 -97.47 -124.02 -14.13
N LYS A 280 -97.20 -124.10 -15.44
CA LYS A 280 -98.05 -124.77 -16.44
C LYS A 280 -97.97 -126.30 -16.31
N GLU A 281 -96.77 -126.86 -16.18
CA GLU A 281 -96.55 -128.31 -16.03
C GLU A 281 -97.26 -128.88 -14.79
N PHE A 282 -97.12 -128.21 -13.63
CA PHE A 282 -97.85 -128.58 -12.41
C PHE A 282 -99.37 -128.67 -12.62
N LYS A 283 -99.94 -127.76 -13.41
CA LYS A 283 -101.38 -127.73 -13.70
C LYS A 283 -101.82 -128.86 -14.62
N GLU A 284 -100.94 -129.37 -15.49
CA GLU A 284 -101.24 -130.54 -16.33
C GLU A 284 -101.23 -131.84 -15.49
N VAL A 285 -100.34 -131.94 -14.49
CA VAL A 285 -100.31 -133.04 -13.50
C VAL A 285 -101.56 -133.02 -12.59
N GLU A 286 -101.95 -131.87 -12.07
CA GLU A 286 -103.16 -131.71 -11.23
C GLU A 286 -104.44 -132.14 -11.99
N ASN A 287 -104.54 -131.79 -13.28
CA ASN A 287 -105.63 -132.23 -14.17
C ASN A 287 -105.59 -133.74 -14.50
N ALA A 288 -104.48 -134.44 -14.27
CA ALA A 288 -104.41 -135.90 -14.36
C ALA A 288 -104.92 -136.57 -13.09
N TYR A 289 -104.52 -136.05 -11.92
CA TYR A 289 -104.98 -136.54 -10.61
C TYR A 289 -106.51 -136.44 -10.46
N GLU A 290 -107.12 -135.29 -10.78
CA GLU A 290 -108.58 -135.10 -10.70
C GLU A 290 -109.38 -135.83 -11.80
N ARG A 291 -108.74 -136.54 -12.73
CA ARG A 291 -109.41 -137.54 -13.59
C ARG A 291 -109.50 -138.88 -12.88
N GLU A 292 -108.38 -139.39 -12.38
CA GLU A 292 -108.32 -140.74 -11.83
C GLU A 292 -109.11 -140.88 -10.52
N LYS A 293 -109.16 -139.82 -9.72
CA LYS A 293 -110.03 -139.71 -8.54
C LYS A 293 -111.53 -139.91 -8.87
N ARG A 294 -112.01 -139.42 -10.02
CA ARG A 294 -113.41 -139.64 -10.46
C ARG A 294 -113.65 -141.05 -10.98
N ASN A 295 -112.68 -141.63 -11.69
CA ASN A 295 -112.74 -143.03 -12.13
C ASN A 295 -112.88 -143.98 -10.93
N ALA A 296 -112.12 -143.74 -9.85
CA ALA A 296 -112.23 -144.49 -8.61
C ALA A 296 -113.60 -144.34 -7.92
N GLN A 297 -114.14 -143.11 -7.89
CA GLN A 297 -115.46 -142.80 -7.30
C GLN A 297 -116.59 -143.60 -7.98
N GLU A 298 -116.69 -143.56 -9.32
CA GLU A 298 -117.75 -144.29 -10.04
C GLU A 298 -117.73 -145.80 -9.82
N ASN A 299 -116.54 -146.39 -9.64
CA ASN A 299 -116.41 -147.83 -9.42
C ASN A 299 -116.90 -148.26 -8.03
N LEU A 300 -116.78 -147.38 -7.03
CA LEU A 300 -117.35 -147.59 -5.69
C LEU A 300 -118.90 -147.52 -5.72
N GLU A 301 -119.46 -146.60 -6.51
CA GLU A 301 -120.91 -146.49 -6.73
C GLU A 301 -121.50 -147.77 -7.34
N LYS A 302 -120.83 -148.33 -8.35
CA LYS A 302 -121.26 -149.56 -9.08
C LYS A 302 -121.27 -150.78 -8.15
N LEU A 303 -120.28 -150.92 -7.27
CA LEU A 303 -120.21 -152.02 -6.29
C LEU A 303 -121.37 -151.98 -5.30
N ASN A 304 -121.70 -150.79 -4.78
CA ASN A 304 -122.78 -150.55 -3.81
C ASN A 304 -124.19 -150.88 -4.34
N ILE A 305 -124.37 -151.05 -5.66
CA ILE A 305 -125.66 -151.41 -6.26
C ILE A 305 -125.83 -152.94 -6.23
N LEU A 306 -124.84 -153.68 -6.75
CA LEU A 306 -124.82 -155.15 -6.79
C LEU A 306 -124.99 -155.78 -5.40
N GLU A 307 -124.37 -155.17 -4.38
CA GLU A 307 -124.44 -155.65 -2.99
C GLU A 307 -125.87 -155.58 -2.40
N ARG A 308 -126.68 -154.59 -2.83
CA ARG A 308 -128.11 -154.48 -2.45
C ARG A 308 -129.01 -155.47 -3.18
N GLU A 309 -128.75 -155.73 -4.46
CA GLU A 309 -129.52 -156.68 -5.26
C GLU A 309 -129.36 -158.13 -4.74
N TYR A 310 -128.14 -158.49 -4.32
CA TYR A 310 -127.84 -159.73 -3.61
C TYR A 310 -128.60 -159.86 -2.28
N PHE A 311 -128.64 -158.78 -1.48
CA PHE A 311 -129.32 -158.79 -0.17
C PHE A 311 -130.85 -158.94 -0.30
N SER A 312 -131.45 -158.35 -1.33
CA SER A 312 -132.90 -158.42 -1.60
C SER A 312 -133.35 -159.83 -2.01
N THR A 313 -132.62 -160.46 -2.93
CA THR A 313 -132.98 -161.80 -3.45
C THR A 313 -132.83 -162.89 -2.40
N ASN A 314 -131.80 -162.82 -1.56
CA ASN A 314 -131.58 -163.78 -0.47
C ASN A 314 -132.72 -163.77 0.58
N LYS A 315 -133.36 -162.61 0.83
CA LYS A 315 -134.49 -162.49 1.77
C LYS A 315 -135.75 -163.20 1.26
N GLN A 316 -136.11 -163.01 -0.02
CA GLN A 316 -137.31 -163.62 -0.61
C GLN A 316 -137.24 -165.16 -0.61
N LEU A 317 -136.07 -165.71 -0.94
CA LEU A 317 -135.83 -167.16 -0.91
C LEU A 317 -136.03 -167.77 0.49
N ASN A 318 -135.64 -167.05 1.55
CA ASN A 318 -135.79 -167.55 2.92
C ASN A 318 -137.24 -167.51 3.42
N GLU A 319 -138.06 -166.59 2.92
CA GLU A 319 -139.49 -166.49 3.24
C GLU A 319 -140.29 -167.66 2.60
N GLU A 320 -139.99 -168.04 1.35
CA GLU A 320 -140.57 -169.24 0.72
C GLU A 320 -140.25 -170.56 1.45
N ILE A 321 -139.06 -170.66 2.08
CA ILE A 321 -138.59 -171.87 2.74
C ILE A 321 -139.43 -172.18 4.00
N GLU A 322 -139.78 -171.16 4.80
CA GLU A 322 -140.61 -171.37 6.00
C GLU A 322 -142.07 -171.69 5.65
N GLU A 323 -142.62 -171.09 4.59
CA GLU A 323 -143.97 -171.43 4.13
C GLU A 323 -144.06 -172.90 3.65
N LYS A 324 -143.03 -173.38 2.92
CA LYS A 324 -142.93 -174.79 2.51
C LYS A 324 -142.71 -175.74 3.69
N LYS A 325 -141.96 -175.35 4.74
CA LYS A 325 -141.86 -176.15 5.99
C LYS A 325 -143.22 -176.34 6.68
N LYS A 326 -144.07 -175.30 6.69
CA LYS A 326 -145.41 -175.38 7.30
C LYS A 326 -146.35 -176.34 6.56
N ILE A 327 -146.21 -176.44 5.23
CA ILE A 327 -146.93 -177.41 4.40
C ILE A 327 -146.43 -178.84 4.67
N ILE A 328 -145.13 -179.02 4.92
CA ILE A 328 -144.55 -180.34 5.24
C ILE A 328 -145.05 -180.88 6.60
N THR A 329 -145.33 -180.02 7.59
CA THR A 329 -145.93 -180.46 8.85
C THR A 329 -147.35 -181.02 8.66
N ASP A 330 -148.20 -180.31 7.90
CA ASP A 330 -149.59 -180.72 7.60
C ASP A 330 -149.65 -182.06 6.82
N LEU A 331 -148.71 -182.26 5.90
CA LEU A 331 -148.55 -183.53 5.17
C LEU A 331 -148.01 -184.68 6.04
N SER A 332 -147.25 -184.39 7.09
CA SER A 332 -146.68 -185.41 7.98
C SER A 332 -147.74 -186.04 8.89
N GLU A 333 -148.73 -185.26 9.33
CA GLU A 333 -149.86 -185.75 10.12
C GLU A 333 -150.76 -186.68 9.28
N ARG A 334 -150.98 -186.34 8.01
CA ARG A 334 -151.69 -187.21 7.03
C ARG A 334 -150.96 -188.51 6.67
N LEU A 335 -149.62 -188.54 6.78
CA LEU A 335 -148.82 -189.74 6.52
C LEU A 335 -148.95 -190.78 7.66
N TRP A 336 -149.21 -190.32 8.90
CA TRP A 336 -149.41 -191.17 10.07
C TRP A 336 -150.68 -192.04 9.98
N ASP A 337 -151.77 -191.47 9.46
CA ASP A 337 -153.02 -192.22 9.25
C ASP A 337 -152.95 -193.21 8.08
N ASN A 338 -152.27 -192.85 6.99
CA ASN A 338 -152.33 -193.62 5.74
C ASN A 338 -151.31 -194.78 5.68
N GLU A 339 -150.07 -194.62 6.15
CA GLU A 339 -149.04 -195.68 6.06
C GLU A 339 -149.06 -196.67 7.24
N LYS A 340 -150.04 -196.50 8.14
CA LYS A 340 -150.61 -197.60 8.94
C LYS A 340 -151.13 -198.75 8.06
N SER A 341 -151.30 -198.52 6.75
CA SER A 341 -151.77 -199.46 5.73
C SER A 341 -150.72 -200.03 4.76
N PHE A 342 -149.43 -199.67 4.84
CA PHE A 342 -148.37 -200.24 3.97
C PHE A 342 -147.25 -200.95 4.75
N LYS A 343 -147.52 -201.30 6.01
CA LYS A 343 -146.60 -202.09 6.88
C LYS A 343 -146.51 -203.57 6.46
N GLU A 344 -146.86 -203.87 5.21
CA GLU A 344 -147.05 -205.20 4.63
C GLU A 344 -146.19 -205.43 3.36
N VAL A 345 -145.49 -204.41 2.81
CA VAL A 345 -144.74 -204.52 1.52
C VAL A 345 -143.49 -203.59 1.43
N GLN A 346 -142.56 -203.53 2.39
CA GLN A 346 -141.54 -204.52 2.73
C GLN A 346 -140.45 -204.85 1.65
N ASN A 347 -139.16 -204.61 1.99
CA ASN A 347 -137.87 -205.13 1.44
C ASN A 347 -137.16 -204.43 0.22
N GLU A 348 -135.80 -204.50 0.21
CA GLU A 348 -134.77 -203.95 -0.73
C GLU A 348 -134.53 -202.39 -0.70
N LEU A 349 -133.37 -201.73 -0.96
CA LEU A 349 -131.98 -202.02 -1.47
C LEU A 349 -130.92 -200.92 -0.98
N ALA A 350 -129.58 -200.97 -1.23
CA ALA A 350 -128.53 -200.03 -0.63
C ALA A 350 -127.15 -199.77 -1.40
N MET A 351 -126.30 -198.72 -1.04
CA MET A 351 -124.76 -198.51 -1.12
C MET A 351 -124.09 -197.21 -1.79
N ALA A 352 -122.94 -196.57 -1.28
CA ALA A 352 -122.04 -195.44 -1.89
C ALA A 352 -120.70 -194.95 -1.10
N LYS A 353 -119.65 -194.17 -1.65
CA LYS A 353 -118.42 -193.47 -0.96
C LYS A 353 -117.26 -192.59 -1.73
N LYS A 354 -116.72 -191.44 -1.16
CA LYS A 354 -115.28 -190.84 -0.91
C LYS A 354 -114.17 -190.22 -1.93
N HIS A 355 -113.33 -189.16 -1.54
CA HIS A 355 -111.87 -188.66 -1.90
C HIS A 355 -111.63 -187.14 -2.42
N GLN A 356 -110.46 -186.38 -2.60
CA GLN A 356 -109.03 -186.13 -2.05
C GLN A 356 -108.15 -184.95 -2.77
N ALA A 357 -107.09 -184.23 -2.19
CA ALA A 357 -106.16 -183.17 -2.85
C ALA A 357 -104.78 -182.69 -2.11
N PHE A 358 -103.77 -181.91 -2.70
CA PHE A 358 -102.45 -181.36 -2.08
C PHE A 358 -101.47 -180.32 -2.88
N LEU A 359 -100.33 -179.75 -2.29
CA LEU A 359 -99.05 -178.96 -2.75
C LEU A 359 -98.96 -177.35 -2.89
N THR A 360 -97.85 -176.50 -3.04
CA THR A 360 -96.35 -176.47 -3.46
C THR A 360 -95.43 -175.24 -2.92
N GLU A 361 -94.24 -174.79 -3.50
CA GLU A 361 -93.08 -173.97 -2.87
C GLU A 361 -92.11 -172.95 -3.72
N THR A 362 -91.05 -172.32 -3.11
CA THR A 362 -90.02 -171.16 -3.25
C THR A 362 -88.74 -171.16 -4.21
N CYS A 363 -87.90 -170.06 -4.37
CA CYS A 363 -86.36 -169.99 -4.37
C CYS A 363 -85.56 -168.65 -4.73
N GLU A 364 -84.18 -168.66 -4.80
CA GLU A 364 -83.20 -167.52 -4.50
C GLU A 364 -81.75 -167.57 -5.16
N ASN A 365 -80.96 -166.44 -5.17
CA ASN A 365 -79.46 -166.21 -5.08
C ASN A 365 -78.30 -166.44 -6.16
N ASN A 366 -77.47 -165.38 -6.39
CA ASN A 366 -75.98 -165.19 -6.65
C ASN A 366 -75.01 -165.98 -7.63
N THR A 367 -74.16 -165.23 -8.40
CA THR A 367 -72.78 -165.56 -8.98
C THR A 367 -72.18 -164.29 -9.69
N ARG A 368 -70.88 -163.97 -9.97
CA ARG A 368 -69.47 -164.53 -10.01
C ARG A 368 -68.99 -165.28 -11.28
N GLU A 369 -67.74 -165.20 -11.82
CA GLU A 369 -66.56 -164.26 -11.79
C GLU A 369 -65.55 -164.63 -12.95
N LEU A 370 -64.49 -163.81 -13.24
CA LEU A 370 -63.36 -164.04 -14.22
C LEU A 370 -63.68 -163.97 -15.74
N GLU A 371 -62.74 -163.74 -16.69
CA GLU A 371 -61.25 -163.80 -16.70
C GLU A 371 -60.54 -162.68 -17.55
N LEU A 372 -59.22 -162.77 -17.83
CA LEU A 372 -58.23 -161.67 -18.10
C LEU A 372 -57.81 -161.41 -19.57
N LEU A 373 -57.17 -160.24 -19.86
CA LEU A 373 -55.75 -160.15 -20.38
C LEU A 373 -55.16 -158.71 -20.67
N LEU A 374 -54.11 -158.37 -19.90
CA LEU A 374 -52.86 -157.57 -20.17
C LEU A 374 -52.75 -156.09 -20.66
N ASP A 375 -52.03 -155.30 -19.84
CA ASP A 375 -50.93 -154.32 -20.06
C ASP A 375 -50.97 -153.11 -21.04
N SER A 376 -50.78 -151.88 -20.52
CA SER A 376 -49.42 -151.27 -20.33
C SER A 376 -49.38 -149.80 -19.80
N PHE A 377 -48.20 -149.41 -19.28
CA PHE A 377 -47.74 -148.20 -18.54
C PHE A 377 -47.71 -146.85 -19.33
N ALA A 378 -47.31 -145.67 -18.79
CA ALA A 378 -47.43 -144.97 -17.49
C ALA A 378 -46.73 -143.57 -17.52
N MET A 379 -47.05 -142.70 -16.55
CA MET A 379 -46.40 -141.45 -16.03
C MET A 379 -45.10 -140.88 -16.67
N SER A 380 -44.96 -139.54 -16.70
CA SER A 380 -43.69 -138.83 -16.98
C SER A 380 -43.56 -137.47 -16.25
N GLY A 381 -42.33 -137.03 -15.94
CA GLY A 381 -42.06 -135.74 -15.30
C GLY A 381 -40.58 -135.29 -15.28
N GLN A 382 -40.38 -133.99 -15.52
CA GLN A 382 -39.27 -133.07 -15.18
C GLN A 382 -37.77 -133.50 -15.27
N ARG A 383 -36.98 -132.65 -15.98
CA ARG A 383 -35.63 -132.08 -15.64
C ARG A 383 -34.39 -132.48 -16.49
N THR A 384 -34.02 -131.56 -17.42
CA THR A 384 -32.67 -131.12 -17.88
C THR A 384 -31.55 -132.06 -18.40
N ALA A 385 -30.97 -131.63 -19.55
CA ALA A 385 -29.53 -131.54 -19.93
C ALA A 385 -28.95 -132.52 -21.00
N GLY A 386 -28.11 -131.99 -21.91
CA GLY A 386 -26.92 -132.72 -22.43
C GLY A 386 -26.76 -133.02 -23.95
N THR A 387 -26.23 -132.06 -24.73
CA THR A 387 -25.17 -132.21 -25.78
C THR A 387 -25.26 -133.17 -27.02
N CYS A 388 -24.91 -132.58 -28.18
CA CYS A 388 -24.06 -133.10 -29.30
C CYS A 388 -24.58 -134.07 -30.42
N LYS A 389 -24.62 -133.51 -31.65
CA LYS A 389 -23.88 -133.95 -32.89
C LYS A 389 -24.26 -135.27 -33.61
N ASP A 390 -24.02 -135.49 -34.93
CA ASP A 390 -23.52 -134.69 -36.11
C ASP A 390 -23.92 -135.43 -37.44
N LYS A 391 -23.76 -134.80 -38.63
CA LYS A 391 -23.68 -135.42 -40.00
C LYS A 391 -24.95 -136.06 -40.63
N ASP A 392 -25.17 -136.12 -41.97
CA ASP A 392 -24.45 -135.55 -43.14
C ASP A 392 -25.26 -135.50 -44.48
N LYS A 393 -25.02 -134.45 -45.30
CA LYS A 393 -24.83 -134.43 -46.80
C LYS A 393 -25.99 -134.75 -47.80
N PRO A 394 -25.85 -134.43 -49.12
CA PRO A 394 -25.44 -133.15 -49.77
C PRO A 394 -26.21 -132.94 -51.14
N PRO A 395 -25.72 -132.28 -52.23
CA PRO A 395 -24.71 -131.21 -52.43
C PRO A 395 -25.16 -130.01 -53.33
N SER A 396 -24.31 -128.95 -53.39
CA SER A 396 -24.05 -128.08 -54.58
C SER A 396 -25.06 -126.95 -54.95
N PRO A 397 -24.76 -126.02 -55.91
CA PRO A 397 -23.90 -124.85 -55.59
C PRO A 397 -24.38 -123.49 -56.18
N SER A 398 -24.36 -122.39 -55.39
CA SER A 398 -24.62 -121.03 -55.94
C SER A 398 -24.00 -119.85 -55.17
N VAL A 399 -23.48 -120.06 -53.95
CA VAL A 399 -23.11 -118.98 -53.01
C VAL A 399 -21.69 -118.42 -53.27
N VAL A 400 -21.47 -117.84 -54.45
CA VAL A 400 -20.19 -117.22 -54.86
C VAL A 400 -20.35 -115.80 -55.38
N LEU A 401 -21.50 -115.45 -55.99
CA LEU A 401 -21.72 -114.13 -56.58
C LEU A 401 -22.08 -113.03 -55.56
N GLU A 402 -22.72 -113.36 -54.44
CA GLU A 402 -23.17 -112.35 -53.47
C GLU A 402 -21.99 -111.78 -52.65
N THR A 403 -20.94 -112.58 -52.41
CA THR A 403 -19.75 -112.17 -51.65
C THR A 403 -19.00 -111.00 -52.30
N LEU A 404 -19.05 -110.89 -53.64
CA LEU A 404 -18.43 -109.79 -54.39
C LEU A 404 -19.21 -108.46 -54.28
N ARG A 405 -20.49 -108.51 -53.89
CA ARG A 405 -21.38 -107.36 -53.81
C ARG A 405 -21.11 -106.49 -52.58
N CYS A 406 -20.84 -107.14 -51.45
CA CYS A 406 -20.49 -106.46 -50.20
C CYS A 406 -19.15 -105.72 -50.33
N THR A 407 -18.12 -106.38 -50.87
CA THR A 407 -16.76 -105.81 -50.94
C THR A 407 -16.68 -104.56 -51.82
N LEU A 408 -17.46 -104.49 -52.90
CA LEU A 408 -17.48 -103.30 -53.77
C LEU A 408 -18.04 -102.07 -53.04
N THR A 409 -19.08 -102.28 -52.23
CA THR A 409 -19.77 -101.24 -51.45
C THR A 409 -18.84 -100.65 -50.37
N ASP A 410 -18.06 -101.49 -49.70
CA ASP A 410 -17.09 -101.07 -48.68
C ASP A 410 -15.97 -100.17 -49.24
N TYR A 411 -15.54 -100.37 -50.49
CA TYR A 411 -14.57 -99.49 -51.14
C TYR A 411 -15.18 -98.18 -51.60
N GLN A 412 -16.45 -98.19 -52.02
CA GLN A 412 -17.15 -96.99 -52.47
C GLN A 412 -17.45 -96.04 -51.30
N ASN A 413 -17.87 -96.58 -50.15
CA ASN A 413 -18.06 -95.80 -48.91
C ASN A 413 -16.74 -95.20 -48.40
N LYS A 414 -15.62 -95.94 -48.43
CA LYS A 414 -14.31 -95.40 -48.01
C LYS A 414 -13.80 -94.26 -48.90
N LEU A 415 -14.17 -94.23 -50.18
CA LEU A 415 -13.87 -93.11 -51.07
C LEU A 415 -14.70 -91.87 -50.71
N GLU A 416 -15.97 -92.06 -50.37
CA GLU A 416 -16.86 -91.01 -49.88
C GLU A 416 -16.41 -90.47 -48.51
N ASP A 417 -16.04 -91.34 -47.56
CA ASP A 417 -15.51 -90.95 -46.25
C ASP A 417 -14.22 -90.12 -46.37
N THR A 418 -13.27 -90.55 -47.21
CA THR A 418 -12.01 -89.81 -47.43
C THR A 418 -12.20 -88.50 -48.18
N SER A 419 -13.20 -88.42 -49.08
CA SER A 419 -13.65 -87.16 -49.69
C SER A 419 -14.23 -86.20 -48.64
N ASN A 420 -15.07 -86.71 -47.72
CA ASN A 420 -15.68 -85.92 -46.66
C ASN A 420 -14.65 -85.44 -45.61
N GLU A 421 -13.67 -86.26 -45.23
CA GLU A 421 -12.55 -85.83 -44.39
C GLU A 421 -11.66 -84.78 -45.08
N LEU A 422 -11.40 -84.91 -46.39
CA LEU A 422 -10.69 -83.88 -47.17
C LEU A 422 -11.48 -82.56 -47.20
N GLY A 423 -12.82 -82.64 -47.30
CA GLY A 423 -13.73 -81.50 -47.16
C GLY A 423 -13.65 -80.82 -45.79
N LYS A 424 -13.64 -81.60 -44.70
CA LYS A 424 -13.46 -81.08 -43.33
C LYS A 424 -12.10 -80.42 -43.14
N ILE A 425 -11.01 -81.04 -43.62
CA ILE A 425 -9.66 -80.50 -43.56
C ILE A 425 -9.56 -79.18 -44.36
N LYS A 426 -10.20 -79.10 -45.53
CA LYS A 426 -10.26 -77.85 -46.32
C LYS A 426 -11.05 -76.76 -45.59
N ALA A 427 -12.20 -77.07 -45.00
CA ALA A 427 -12.98 -76.11 -44.21
C ALA A 427 -12.21 -75.61 -42.97
N LEU A 428 -11.48 -76.50 -42.28
CA LEU A 428 -10.59 -76.13 -41.17
C LEU A 428 -9.43 -75.25 -41.63
N TYR A 429 -8.85 -75.50 -42.82
CA TYR A 429 -7.80 -74.66 -43.40
C TYR A 429 -8.33 -73.26 -43.79
N GLU A 430 -9.52 -73.18 -44.39
CA GLU A 430 -10.18 -71.92 -44.71
C GLU A 430 -10.54 -71.13 -43.43
N MET A 431 -11.06 -71.80 -42.40
CA MET A 431 -11.33 -71.20 -41.09
C MET A 431 -10.06 -70.69 -40.42
N MET A 432 -8.98 -71.48 -40.39
CA MET A 432 -7.69 -71.08 -39.80
C MET A 432 -7.02 -69.96 -40.60
N SER A 433 -7.25 -69.87 -41.92
CA SER A 433 -6.81 -68.74 -42.76
C SER A 433 -7.55 -67.45 -42.41
N ILE A 434 -8.87 -67.54 -42.14
CA ILE A 434 -9.68 -66.40 -41.67
C ILE A 434 -9.24 -65.96 -40.27
N GLU A 435 -9.05 -66.88 -39.32
CA GLU A 435 -8.50 -66.56 -37.99
C GLU A 435 -7.10 -65.94 -38.09
N LEU A 436 -6.25 -66.39 -39.03
CA LEU A 436 -4.93 -65.82 -39.25
C LEU A 436 -5.01 -64.35 -39.72
N GLU A 437 -5.87 -64.00 -40.68
CA GLU A 437 -6.03 -62.59 -41.08
C GLU A 437 -6.73 -61.74 -40.01
N VAL A 438 -7.69 -62.28 -39.25
CA VAL A 438 -8.27 -61.59 -38.08
C VAL A 438 -7.20 -61.33 -37.02
N SER A 439 -6.29 -62.29 -36.77
CA SER A 439 -5.18 -62.10 -35.84
C SER A 439 -4.17 -61.06 -36.34
N LYS A 440 -3.87 -61.03 -37.64
CA LYS A 440 -3.02 -60.00 -38.25
C LYS A 440 -3.65 -58.61 -38.17
N GLU A 441 -4.95 -58.48 -38.44
CA GLU A 441 -5.66 -57.20 -38.33
C GLU A 441 -5.68 -56.70 -36.88
N LYS A 442 -5.91 -57.59 -35.92
CA LYS A 442 -5.79 -57.27 -34.49
C LYS A 442 -4.37 -56.82 -34.11
N ILE A 443 -3.33 -57.44 -34.67
CA ILE A 443 -1.93 -57.01 -34.45
C ILE A 443 -1.69 -55.63 -35.10
N ARG A 444 -2.26 -55.34 -36.28
CA ARG A 444 -2.18 -54.01 -36.93
C ARG A 444 -2.85 -52.95 -36.04
N SER A 445 -4.07 -53.18 -35.57
CA SER A 445 -4.79 -52.23 -34.71
C SER A 445 -4.06 -52.01 -33.38
N GLN A 446 -3.64 -53.08 -32.69
CA GLN A 446 -2.88 -52.97 -31.44
C GLN A 446 -1.52 -52.27 -31.62
N SER A 447 -0.90 -52.36 -32.81
CA SER A 447 0.33 -51.62 -33.12
C SER A 447 0.06 -50.13 -33.32
N GLN A 448 -1.10 -49.77 -33.90
CA GLN A 448 -1.54 -48.37 -34.03
C GLN A 448 -1.91 -47.80 -32.65
N ASP A 449 -2.72 -48.51 -31.86
CA ASP A 449 -3.11 -48.11 -30.50
C ASP A 449 -1.87 -47.83 -29.62
N LEU A 450 -0.86 -48.70 -29.70
CA LEU A 450 0.41 -48.56 -28.98
C LEU A 450 1.22 -47.37 -29.48
N LYS A 451 1.25 -47.13 -30.80
CA LYS A 451 1.93 -45.97 -31.40
C LYS A 451 1.27 -44.66 -30.99
N ASP A 452 -0.06 -44.59 -31.04
CA ASP A 452 -0.83 -43.41 -30.63
C ASP A 452 -0.64 -43.15 -29.13
N ALA A 453 -0.66 -44.19 -28.29
CA ALA A 453 -0.34 -44.06 -26.87
C ALA A 453 1.11 -43.57 -26.62
N GLN A 454 2.07 -43.99 -27.44
CA GLN A 454 3.47 -43.58 -27.34
C GLN A 454 3.68 -42.12 -27.76
N ASP A 455 2.95 -41.62 -28.76
CA ASP A 455 3.01 -40.21 -29.16
C ASP A 455 2.27 -39.30 -28.17
N ASN A 456 1.12 -39.72 -27.64
CA ASN A 456 0.44 -39.04 -26.52
C ASN A 456 1.35 -38.93 -25.27
N LEU A 457 2.11 -39.99 -24.94
CA LEU A 457 3.10 -39.96 -23.86
C LEU A 457 4.22 -38.95 -24.15
N ALA A 458 4.67 -38.84 -25.40
CA ALA A 458 5.69 -37.88 -25.80
C ALA A 458 5.19 -36.43 -25.69
N ASP A 459 3.94 -36.15 -26.03
CA ASP A 459 3.33 -34.81 -25.90
C ASP A 459 3.06 -34.44 -24.44
N ALA A 460 2.52 -35.36 -23.62
CA ALA A 460 2.38 -35.16 -22.17
C ALA A 460 3.74 -34.88 -21.50
N ASN A 461 4.83 -35.50 -21.96
CA ASN A 461 6.18 -35.23 -21.48
C ASN A 461 6.68 -33.84 -21.91
N LYS A 462 6.32 -33.33 -23.11
CA LYS A 462 6.63 -31.94 -23.50
C LYS A 462 5.93 -30.94 -22.59
N GLU A 463 4.65 -31.17 -22.28
CA GLU A 463 3.88 -30.30 -21.37
C GLU A 463 4.44 -30.35 -19.93
N LEU A 464 4.80 -31.53 -19.42
CA LEU A 464 5.47 -31.68 -18.12
C LEU A 464 6.75 -30.85 -18.04
N ASN A 465 7.61 -30.91 -19.06
CA ASN A 465 8.83 -30.10 -19.11
C ASN A 465 8.54 -28.59 -19.18
N HIS A 466 7.53 -28.18 -19.95
CA HIS A 466 7.10 -26.77 -20.02
C HIS A 466 6.57 -26.24 -18.68
N LEU A 467 5.81 -27.07 -17.94
CA LEU A 467 5.38 -26.75 -16.57
C LEU A 467 6.57 -26.70 -15.60
N HIS A 468 7.55 -27.59 -15.74
CA HIS A 468 8.76 -27.57 -14.92
C HIS A 468 9.57 -26.26 -15.12
N THR A 469 9.77 -25.82 -16.37
CA THR A 469 10.40 -24.50 -16.65
C THR A 469 9.61 -23.36 -16.00
N LYS A 470 8.28 -23.33 -16.16
CA LYS A 470 7.40 -22.32 -15.53
C LYS A 470 7.48 -22.31 -14.00
N CYS A 471 7.75 -23.44 -13.36
CA CYS A 471 8.00 -23.50 -11.91
C CYS A 471 9.36 -22.89 -11.55
N VAL A 472 10.43 -23.23 -12.28
CA VAL A 472 11.77 -22.63 -12.09
C VAL A 472 11.72 -21.11 -12.29
N ASP A 473 11.04 -20.62 -13.34
CA ASP A 473 10.85 -19.18 -13.59
C ASP A 473 10.19 -18.50 -12.39
N ARG A 474 9.11 -19.10 -11.84
CA ARG A 474 8.42 -18.60 -10.65
C ARG A 474 9.29 -18.61 -9.40
N ASP A 475 10.12 -19.64 -9.20
CA ASP A 475 11.04 -19.70 -8.06
C ASP A 475 12.14 -18.64 -8.14
N THR A 476 12.66 -18.32 -9.34
CA THR A 476 13.61 -17.19 -9.50
C THR A 476 12.96 -15.83 -9.22
N LEU A 477 11.69 -15.64 -9.63
CA LEU A 477 10.92 -14.44 -9.30
C LEU A 477 10.65 -14.33 -7.79
N ILE A 478 10.30 -15.44 -7.12
CA ILE A 478 10.12 -15.50 -5.66
C ILE A 478 11.44 -15.19 -4.94
N GLY A 479 12.58 -15.68 -5.45
CA GLY A 479 13.91 -15.33 -4.93
C GLY A 479 14.21 -13.83 -5.04
N THR A 480 13.86 -13.22 -6.17
CA THR A 480 14.04 -11.78 -6.41
C THR A 480 13.16 -10.94 -5.48
N LEU A 481 11.86 -11.24 -5.38
CA LEU A 481 10.92 -10.56 -4.50
C LEU A 481 11.29 -10.70 -3.01
N LYS A 482 11.85 -11.84 -2.57
CA LYS A 482 12.39 -12.01 -1.22
C LYS A 482 13.58 -11.07 -0.95
N MET A 483 14.50 -10.94 -1.91
CA MET A 483 15.62 -10.01 -1.80
C MET A 483 15.14 -8.55 -1.78
N GLU A 484 14.14 -8.18 -2.58
CA GLU A 484 13.56 -6.83 -2.59
C GLU A 484 12.86 -6.50 -1.27
N LEU A 485 12.05 -7.42 -0.73
CA LEU A 485 11.44 -7.28 0.59
C LEU A 485 12.50 -7.08 1.69
N GLN A 486 13.61 -7.82 1.64
CA GLN A 486 14.72 -7.67 2.59
C GLN A 486 15.42 -6.30 2.46
N LYS A 487 15.59 -5.78 1.24
CA LYS A 487 16.10 -4.41 1.00
C LYS A 487 15.15 -3.35 1.56
N VAL A 488 13.84 -3.48 1.32
CA VAL A 488 12.81 -2.56 1.84
C VAL A 488 12.81 -2.54 3.37
N LEU A 489 12.87 -3.71 4.03
CA LEU A 489 12.97 -3.81 5.49
C LEU A 489 14.23 -3.11 6.04
N GLN A 490 15.38 -3.28 5.38
CA GLN A 490 16.62 -2.58 5.77
C GLN A 490 16.55 -1.06 5.55
N CYS A 491 15.87 -0.59 4.51
CA CYS A 491 15.64 0.84 4.30
C CYS A 491 14.68 1.43 5.33
N TRP A 492 13.61 0.71 5.67
CA TRP A 492 12.64 1.11 6.69
C TRP A 492 13.29 1.24 8.08
N GLU A 493 14.09 0.28 8.52
CA GLU A 493 14.76 0.36 9.83
C GLU A 493 15.78 1.52 9.87
N LYS A 494 16.45 1.83 8.75
CA LYS A 494 17.31 3.03 8.63
C LYS A 494 16.51 4.33 8.69
N GLU A 495 15.32 4.39 8.10
CA GLU A 495 14.45 5.58 8.15
C GLU A 495 13.87 5.79 9.54
N LYS A 496 13.49 4.70 10.22
CA LYS A 496 13.05 4.69 11.62
C LYS A 496 14.11 5.22 12.57
N VAL A 497 15.38 4.89 12.37
CA VAL A 497 16.50 5.52 13.11
C VAL A 497 16.57 7.02 12.83
N ARG A 498 16.63 7.44 11.55
CA ARG A 498 16.64 8.87 11.18
C ARG A 498 15.46 9.67 11.74
N ALA A 499 14.26 9.08 11.76
CA ALA A 499 13.08 9.70 12.35
C ALA A 499 13.31 10.00 13.84
N THR A 500 13.77 9.02 14.61
CA THR A 500 14.09 9.21 16.04
C THR A 500 15.25 10.19 16.28
N GLU A 501 16.27 10.23 15.40
CA GLU A 501 17.32 11.25 15.44
C GLU A 501 16.74 12.66 15.20
N SER A 502 15.91 12.83 14.17
CA SER A 502 15.27 14.12 13.86
C SER A 502 14.33 14.61 14.97
N GLU A 503 13.58 13.70 15.60
CA GLU A 503 12.71 14.04 16.73
C GLU A 503 13.53 14.49 17.96
N ASN A 504 14.67 13.86 18.21
CA ASN A 504 15.60 14.30 19.27
C ASN A 504 16.16 15.71 19.00
N GLU A 505 16.50 16.05 17.75
CA GLU A 505 16.92 17.42 17.39
C GLU A 505 15.77 18.44 17.50
N ILE A 506 14.55 18.10 17.07
CA ILE A 506 13.36 18.94 17.26
C ILE A 506 13.12 19.22 18.75
N GLN A 507 13.26 18.20 19.61
CA GLN A 507 13.15 18.39 21.07
C GLN A 507 14.27 19.27 21.65
N LYS A 508 15.52 19.15 21.17
CA LYS A 508 16.63 20.03 21.57
C LYS A 508 16.35 21.48 21.18
N LEU A 509 15.96 21.73 19.94
CA LEU A 509 15.61 23.06 19.43
C LEU A 509 14.44 23.67 20.18
N THR A 510 13.41 22.88 20.50
CA THR A 510 12.24 23.32 21.29
C THR A 510 12.66 23.78 22.70
N ARG A 511 13.53 23.02 23.39
CA ARG A 511 14.06 23.40 24.71
C ARG A 511 14.94 24.66 24.63
N ALA A 512 15.75 24.79 23.58
CA ALA A 512 16.59 25.98 23.37
C ALA A 512 15.75 27.24 23.12
N TYR A 513 14.69 27.15 22.30
CA TYR A 513 13.75 28.24 22.07
C TYR A 513 12.98 28.64 23.33
N GLN A 514 12.52 27.67 24.13
CA GLN A 514 11.87 27.94 25.41
C GLN A 514 12.80 28.70 26.38
N LYS A 515 14.07 28.30 26.46
CA LYS A 515 15.08 28.98 27.29
C LYS A 515 15.41 30.39 26.80
N ASP A 516 15.56 30.59 25.49
CA ASP A 516 15.76 31.92 24.88
C ASP A 516 14.57 32.86 25.16
N MET A 517 13.35 32.36 25.05
CA MET A 517 12.13 33.11 25.39
C MET A 517 12.05 33.46 26.89
N GLU A 518 12.45 32.55 27.78
CA GLU A 518 12.49 32.78 29.24
C GLU A 518 13.58 33.77 29.65
N GLU A 519 14.79 33.67 29.07
CA GLU A 519 15.89 34.62 29.27
C GLU A 519 15.51 36.03 28.81
N LYS A 520 14.90 36.15 27.62
CA LYS A 520 14.43 37.42 27.10
C LYS A 520 13.29 38.00 27.93
N LEU A 521 12.30 37.19 28.34
CA LEU A 521 11.21 37.64 29.21
C LEU A 521 11.74 38.14 30.56
N THR A 522 12.73 37.45 31.13
CA THR A 522 13.43 37.86 32.34
C THR A 522 14.17 39.19 32.14
N PHE A 523 14.87 39.37 31.01
CA PHE A 523 15.54 40.63 30.67
C PHE A 523 14.54 41.80 30.56
N LEU A 524 13.44 41.63 29.81
CA LEU A 524 12.44 42.69 29.67
C LEU A 524 11.73 42.99 31.00
N HIS A 525 11.41 41.96 31.81
CA HIS A 525 10.84 42.18 33.15
C HIS A 525 11.80 42.97 34.04
N ASN A 526 13.10 42.65 34.03
CA ASN A 526 14.11 43.43 34.75
C ASN A 526 14.18 44.88 34.24
N LEU A 527 14.11 45.12 32.93
CA LEU A 527 14.07 46.47 32.35
C LEU A 527 12.82 47.24 32.79
N TYR A 528 11.64 46.61 32.78
CA TYR A 528 10.41 47.18 33.31
C TYR A 528 10.54 47.57 34.78
N GLN A 529 11.06 46.67 35.64
CA GLN A 529 11.29 46.97 37.06
C GLN A 529 12.26 48.14 37.28
N HIS A 530 13.30 48.28 36.44
CA HIS A 530 14.20 49.45 36.50
C HIS A 530 13.49 50.75 36.08
N LEU A 531 12.61 50.73 35.08
CA LEU A 531 11.83 51.90 34.66
C LEU A 531 10.76 52.30 35.69
N VAL A 532 10.14 51.31 36.37
CA VAL A 532 9.27 51.52 37.54
C VAL A 532 10.07 52.19 38.66
N ALA A 533 11.20 51.58 39.07
CA ALA A 533 11.99 52.05 40.20
C ALA A 533 12.66 53.42 39.97
N GLY A 534 13.03 53.74 38.71
CA GLY A 534 13.52 55.05 38.31
C GLY A 534 12.44 56.11 38.13
N CYS A 535 11.16 55.78 38.34
CA CYS A 535 10.00 56.65 38.09
C CYS A 535 9.96 57.23 36.66
N VAL A 536 10.43 56.45 35.67
CA VAL A 536 10.55 56.88 34.26
C VAL A 536 9.30 56.54 33.44
N LEU A 537 8.41 55.71 33.99
CA LEU A 537 7.15 55.36 33.34
C LEU A 537 6.19 56.56 33.27
N ILE A 538 5.71 56.87 32.06
CA ILE A 538 4.77 57.97 31.78
C ILE A 538 3.33 57.57 32.10
N LYS A 539 3.05 56.25 32.15
CA LYS A 539 1.86 55.65 32.77
C LYS A 539 2.24 54.41 33.56
N GLN A 540 1.69 54.24 34.76
CA GLN A 540 1.70 52.92 35.42
C GLN A 540 0.66 52.01 34.75
N PRO A 541 1.01 50.75 34.42
CA PRO A 541 0.02 49.77 34.00
C PRO A 541 -0.96 49.45 35.13
N GLU A 542 -2.26 49.51 34.86
CA GLU A 542 -3.34 49.27 35.84
C GLU A 542 -3.56 47.76 36.14
N GLY A 543 -2.64 46.90 35.70
CA GLY A 543 -2.69 45.44 35.82
C GLY A 543 -1.91 44.89 37.02
N ILE A 544 -2.29 43.69 37.47
CA ILE A 544 -1.65 43.03 38.63
C ILE A 544 -0.22 42.61 38.28
N LEU A 545 0.75 43.19 39.00
CA LEU A 545 2.20 43.17 38.76
C LEU A 545 2.89 41.79 38.66
N ASP A 546 2.22 40.69 38.98
CA ASP A 546 2.84 39.39 39.26
C ASP A 546 3.16 38.56 37.99
N ARG A 547 2.40 38.73 36.90
CA ARG A 547 2.60 37.96 35.64
C ARG A 547 2.24 38.78 34.41
N PHE A 548 3.25 39.22 33.67
CA PHE A 548 3.10 39.68 32.29
C PHE A 548 3.56 38.59 31.32
N SER A 549 2.86 38.42 30.20
CA SER A 549 3.36 37.65 29.06
C SER A 549 4.31 38.49 28.19
N TRP A 550 5.05 37.81 27.31
CA TRP A 550 6.00 38.44 26.40
C TRP A 550 5.40 39.59 25.56
N PRO A 551 4.24 39.43 24.88
CA PRO A 551 3.64 40.52 24.10
C PRO A 551 3.20 41.71 24.96
N GLU A 552 2.62 41.46 26.14
CA GLU A 552 2.13 42.52 27.04
C GLU A 552 3.27 43.39 27.54
N LEU A 553 4.37 42.77 27.98
CA LEU A 553 5.51 43.52 28.50
C LEU A 553 6.32 44.20 27.38
N CYS A 554 6.37 43.62 26.16
CA CYS A 554 6.86 44.33 24.98
C CYS A 554 6.04 45.60 24.69
N ALA A 555 4.71 45.51 24.70
CA ALA A 555 3.83 46.65 24.42
C ALA A 555 4.00 47.77 25.48
N VAL A 556 3.98 47.42 26.77
CA VAL A 556 4.19 48.39 27.87
C VAL A 556 5.55 49.10 27.77
N LEU A 557 6.62 48.37 27.42
CA LEU A 557 7.93 48.98 27.21
C LEU A 557 7.97 49.88 25.97
N GLN A 558 7.39 49.43 24.85
CA GLN A 558 7.35 50.19 23.59
C GLN A 558 6.59 51.51 23.77
N GLU A 559 5.40 51.49 24.36
CA GLU A 559 4.60 52.72 24.60
C GLU A 559 5.36 53.75 25.46
N ASN A 560 6.11 53.29 26.48
CA ASN A 560 6.89 54.19 27.32
C ASN A 560 8.14 54.71 26.59
N VAL A 561 8.82 53.89 25.78
CA VAL A 561 9.97 54.32 24.96
C VAL A 561 9.55 55.36 23.91
N ASP A 562 8.45 55.13 23.20
CA ASP A 562 7.95 56.07 22.19
C ASP A 562 7.52 57.41 22.82
N ALA A 563 6.87 57.37 23.99
CA ALA A 563 6.52 58.57 24.73
C ALA A 563 7.75 59.35 25.23
N LEU A 564 8.80 58.67 25.71
CA LEU A 564 10.06 59.29 26.11
C LEU A 564 10.81 59.92 24.92
N ILE A 565 10.80 59.28 23.75
CA ILE A 565 11.36 59.83 22.51
C ILE A 565 10.59 61.09 22.08
N LEU A 566 9.26 61.09 22.23
CA LEU A 566 8.40 62.22 21.89
C LEU A 566 8.57 63.43 22.83
N ASP A 567 8.81 63.20 24.12
CA ASP A 567 9.15 64.29 25.06
C ASP A 567 10.61 64.78 24.90
N LEU A 568 11.56 63.89 24.59
CA LEU A 568 12.95 64.28 24.32
C LEU A 568 13.09 65.13 23.04
N SER A 569 12.41 64.75 21.96
CA SER A 569 12.38 65.54 20.72
C SER A 569 11.75 66.92 20.95
N ARG A 570 10.60 66.99 21.63
CA ARG A 570 9.96 68.24 22.08
C ARG A 570 10.86 69.08 22.99
N ALA A 571 11.72 68.47 23.81
CA ALA A 571 12.71 69.20 24.63
C ALA A 571 13.82 69.80 23.74
N ASN A 572 14.33 69.04 22.78
CA ASN A 572 15.35 69.51 21.83
C ASN A 572 14.85 70.65 20.92
N GLU A 573 13.58 70.62 20.50
CA GLU A 573 12.93 71.74 19.78
C GLU A 573 12.93 73.03 20.62
N LYS A 574 12.58 72.93 21.92
CA LYS A 574 12.62 74.07 22.85
C LYS A 574 14.04 74.60 23.06
N ILE A 575 15.03 73.71 23.18
CA ILE A 575 16.45 74.09 23.29
C ILE A 575 16.89 74.83 22.03
N SER A 576 16.64 74.27 20.84
CA SER A 576 17.00 74.89 19.55
C SER A 576 16.36 76.27 19.36
N HIS A 577 15.11 76.45 19.81
CA HIS A 577 14.43 77.75 19.80
C HIS A 577 15.09 78.75 20.78
N LEU A 578 15.43 78.32 21.99
CA LEU A 578 16.13 79.17 22.97
C LEU A 578 17.55 79.54 22.51
N GLU A 579 18.28 78.61 21.90
CA GLU A 579 19.60 78.86 21.29
C GLU A 579 19.51 79.91 20.17
N TYR A 580 18.51 79.79 19.28
CA TYR A 580 18.23 80.79 18.25
C TYR A 580 17.93 82.18 18.84
N VAL A 581 17.07 82.26 19.86
CA VAL A 581 16.74 83.52 20.54
C VAL A 581 17.95 84.12 21.27
N CYS A 582 18.77 83.29 21.92
CA CYS A 582 20.02 83.71 22.56
C CYS A 582 21.06 84.19 21.55
N LYS A 583 21.19 83.52 20.40
CA LYS A 583 22.07 83.97 19.31
C LYS A 583 21.63 85.32 18.76
N ASN A 584 20.36 85.48 18.39
CA ASN A 584 19.83 86.77 17.90
C ASN A 584 20.06 87.91 18.90
N LYS A 585 19.87 87.66 20.21
CA LYS A 585 20.18 88.64 21.27
C LYS A 585 21.69 88.94 21.37
N SER A 586 22.55 87.93 21.23
CA SER A 586 24.00 88.12 21.22
C SER A 586 24.47 88.94 20.01
N ASP A 587 23.92 88.69 18.83
CA ASP A 587 24.31 89.36 17.59
C ASP A 587 23.81 90.82 17.58
N THR A 588 22.55 91.10 17.96
CA THR A 588 22.05 92.48 18.14
C THR A 588 22.80 93.27 19.23
N MET A 589 23.29 92.60 20.29
CA MET A 589 24.15 93.24 21.29
C MET A 589 25.52 93.66 20.72
N LYS A 590 26.11 92.84 19.83
CA LYS A 590 27.36 93.19 19.13
C LYS A 590 27.16 94.36 18.16
N GLU A 591 26.07 94.37 17.40
CA GLU A 591 25.72 95.47 16.50
C GLU A 591 25.56 96.79 17.27
N LEU A 592 24.89 96.76 18.43
CA LEU A 592 24.75 97.91 19.32
C LEU A 592 26.12 98.37 19.88
N GLN A 593 26.95 97.44 20.32
CA GLN A 593 28.30 97.73 20.83
C GLN A 593 29.20 98.35 19.76
N GLN A 594 29.22 97.79 18.55
CA GLN A 594 29.97 98.34 17.41
C GLN A 594 29.49 99.74 17.06
N THR A 595 28.17 99.95 17.00
CA THR A 595 27.57 101.28 16.73
C THR A 595 27.98 102.30 17.80
N GLN A 596 28.08 101.89 19.07
CA GLN A 596 28.55 102.74 20.15
C GLN A 596 30.05 103.06 20.05
N GLU A 597 30.87 102.07 19.71
CA GLU A 597 32.32 102.23 19.52
C GLU A 597 32.65 103.13 18.32
N ASP A 598 31.96 102.96 17.19
CA ASP A 598 32.06 103.82 16.01
C ASP A 598 31.66 105.27 16.32
N ALA A 599 30.62 105.47 17.14
CA ALA A 599 30.20 106.79 17.60
C ALA A 599 31.26 107.45 18.51
N PHE A 600 31.87 106.70 19.44
CA PHE A 600 32.97 107.20 20.26
C PHE A 600 34.23 107.52 19.43
N ASN A 601 34.62 106.65 18.50
CA ASN A 601 35.75 106.88 17.60
C ASN A 601 35.55 108.15 16.77
N LYS A 602 34.33 108.37 16.24
CA LYS A 602 33.97 109.59 15.52
C LYS A 602 34.02 110.84 16.40
N MET A 603 33.57 110.75 17.65
CA MET A 603 33.64 111.85 18.62
C MET A 603 35.10 112.17 19.01
N ALA A 604 35.93 111.15 19.20
CA ALA A 604 37.36 111.31 19.51
C ALA A 604 38.11 111.99 18.34
N GLU A 605 37.81 111.64 17.09
CA GLU A 605 38.42 112.30 15.93
C GLU A 605 37.95 113.75 15.78
N GLN A 606 36.67 114.04 16.05
CA GLN A 606 36.17 115.43 16.13
C GLN A 606 36.90 116.22 17.23
N MET A 607 37.15 115.61 18.40
CA MET A 607 37.90 116.25 19.48
C MET A 607 39.36 116.54 19.08
N LYS A 608 40.06 115.64 18.39
CA LYS A 608 41.42 115.90 17.85
C LYS A 608 41.42 117.05 16.84
N VAL A 609 40.42 117.13 15.95
CA VAL A 609 40.30 118.24 14.99
C VAL A 609 40.11 119.57 15.72
N GLN A 610 39.27 119.60 16.75
CA GLN A 610 39.05 120.78 17.59
C GLN A 610 40.32 121.18 18.38
N GLU A 611 41.01 120.21 18.98
CA GLU A 611 42.31 120.39 19.65
C GLU A 611 43.36 120.95 18.68
N GLY A 612 43.46 120.41 17.46
CA GLY A 612 44.34 120.91 16.40
C GLY A 612 44.01 122.35 15.97
N CYS A 613 42.73 122.73 15.93
CA CYS A 613 42.33 124.12 15.71
C CYS A 613 42.77 125.04 16.85
N TRP A 614 42.61 124.62 18.11
CA TRP A 614 43.06 125.39 19.28
C TRP A 614 44.59 125.51 19.36
N GLU A 615 45.32 124.42 19.12
CA GLU A 615 46.79 124.40 19.11
C GLU A 615 47.36 125.26 17.97
N LYS A 616 46.66 125.36 16.83
CA LYS A 616 46.99 126.32 15.78
C LYS A 616 46.73 127.76 16.24
N GLN A 617 45.54 128.06 16.76
CA GLN A 617 45.18 129.41 17.22
C GLN A 617 46.13 129.92 18.32
N LYS A 618 46.57 129.02 19.21
CA LYS A 618 47.62 129.27 20.21
C LYS A 618 48.95 129.65 19.56
N LYS A 619 49.43 128.89 18.56
CA LYS A 619 50.67 129.19 17.84
C LYS A 619 50.61 130.51 17.06
N ASP A 620 49.47 130.79 16.42
CA ASP A 620 49.23 132.06 15.73
C ASP A 620 49.31 133.25 16.71
N LEU A 621 48.80 133.10 17.94
CA LEU A 621 48.93 134.10 19.03
C LEU A 621 50.37 134.19 19.59
N GLU A 622 51.02 133.06 19.88
CA GLU A 622 52.42 133.01 20.35
C GLU A 622 53.37 133.70 19.34
N GLN A 623 53.12 133.53 18.05
CA GLN A 623 53.87 134.18 16.98
C GLN A 623 53.57 135.69 16.89
N GLN A 624 52.33 136.13 17.10
CA GLN A 624 51.99 137.56 17.21
C GLN A 624 52.69 138.23 18.41
N TYR A 625 52.67 137.60 19.59
CA TYR A 625 53.39 138.10 20.77
C TYR A 625 54.91 138.14 20.55
N SER A 626 55.47 137.11 19.89
CA SER A 626 56.90 137.05 19.55
C SER A 626 57.30 138.17 18.57
N GLY A 627 56.47 138.45 17.56
CA GLY A 627 56.66 139.58 16.64
C GLY A 627 56.63 140.94 17.38
N LEU A 628 55.64 141.13 18.26
CA LEU A 628 55.51 142.36 19.04
C LEU A 628 56.71 142.58 20.00
N LEU A 629 57.19 141.51 20.64
CA LEU A 629 58.43 141.51 21.43
C LEU A 629 59.66 141.86 20.58
N GLY A 630 59.76 141.30 19.38
CA GLY A 630 60.81 141.62 18.41
C GLY A 630 60.82 143.09 18.01
N GLU A 631 59.65 143.68 17.71
CA GLU A 631 59.53 145.11 17.43
C GLU A 631 59.91 145.99 18.63
N VAL A 632 59.54 145.61 19.85
CA VAL A 632 59.91 146.34 21.07
C VAL A 632 61.43 146.27 21.27
N HIS A 633 62.05 145.12 21.04
CA HIS A 633 63.50 144.95 21.15
C HIS A 633 64.26 145.74 20.07
N ALA A 634 63.78 145.75 18.83
CA ALA A 634 64.34 146.58 17.75
C ALA A 634 64.20 148.08 18.06
N ARG A 635 63.03 148.52 18.55
CA ARG A 635 62.82 149.91 19.02
C ARG A 635 63.72 150.28 20.20
N ALA A 636 64.06 149.33 21.08
CA ALA A 636 65.02 149.53 22.16
C ALA A 636 66.47 149.69 21.63
N GLN A 637 66.90 148.84 20.68
CA GLN A 637 68.23 148.95 20.05
C GLN A 637 68.41 150.26 19.28
N VAL A 638 67.39 150.71 18.53
CA VAL A 638 67.41 152.01 17.83
C VAL A 638 67.51 153.19 18.82
N ARG A 639 66.84 153.12 19.98
CA ARG A 639 67.00 154.11 21.06
C ARG A 639 68.40 154.07 21.70
N GLY A 640 68.99 152.88 21.84
CA GLY A 640 70.38 152.72 22.30
C GLY A 640 71.38 153.42 21.38
N LEU A 641 71.27 153.19 20.07
CA LEU A 641 72.13 153.85 19.06
C LEU A 641 71.94 155.38 19.04
N TYR A 642 70.72 155.88 19.27
CA TYR A 642 70.47 157.32 19.44
C TYR A 642 71.17 157.91 20.68
N TRP A 643 71.19 157.18 21.80
CA TRP A 643 71.97 157.57 22.98
C TRP A 643 73.48 157.57 22.72
N SER A 644 74.01 156.54 22.03
CA SER A 644 75.43 156.48 21.65
C SER A 644 75.88 157.66 20.77
N CYS A 645 74.98 158.22 19.94
CA CYS A 645 75.28 159.37 19.10
C CYS A 645 75.09 160.73 19.82
N GLY A 646 74.16 160.81 20.79
CA GLY A 646 73.88 162.05 21.53
C GLY A 646 74.93 162.47 22.57
N VAL A 647 75.64 161.51 23.19
CA VAL A 647 76.58 161.79 24.30
C VAL A 647 77.86 162.53 23.84
N LEU A 648 78.22 162.42 22.56
CA LEU A 648 79.45 163.02 22.01
C LEU A 648 79.38 164.55 21.78
N ASN A 649 78.23 165.20 22.01
CA ASN A 649 78.03 166.62 21.66
C ASN A 649 77.54 167.49 22.84
N CYS A 650 77.79 167.07 24.09
CA CYS A 650 77.41 167.81 25.31
C CYS A 650 78.51 167.89 26.39
N PHE A 651 79.74 167.41 26.11
CA PHE A 651 80.90 167.54 27.01
C PHE A 651 81.92 168.56 26.48
N SER A 652 81.48 169.81 26.38
CA SER A 652 82.30 171.01 26.21
C SER A 652 81.43 172.21 26.57
N ILE A 653 81.85 172.99 27.58
CA ILE A 653 80.96 173.83 28.43
C ILE A 653 80.06 172.93 29.30
N VAL A 654 80.26 172.79 30.61
CA VAL A 654 81.21 173.46 31.53
C VAL A 654 82.45 172.59 31.75
N ASN A 655 83.61 173.20 32.01
CA ASN A 655 84.89 172.50 32.21
C ASN A 655 84.99 171.88 33.62
N ILE A 656 85.79 170.81 33.72
CA ILE A 656 86.00 169.90 34.89
C ILE A 656 84.96 168.76 34.91
#